data_AF-A0A933T413-F1
#
_entry.id   AF-A0A933T413-F1
#
_cell.length_a   1.000
_cell.length_b   1.000
_cell.length_c   1.000
_cell.angle_alpha   90.00
_cell.angle_beta   90.00
_cell.angle_gamma   90.00
#
_symmetry.space_group_name_H-M   'P 1'
#
loop_
_entity.id
_entity.type
_entity.pdbx_description
1 polymer ?
#
loop_
_entity_poly.entity_id
_entity_poly.type
_entity_poly.pdbx_seq_one_letter_code
_entity_poly.pdbx_strand_id
1 'polypeptide(L)'
;MGFFKKSEESQPDSILEELRKKIETAQMPADARKIADKELEILNRIGPATSEYTIGLTYIEYLVSMPWGKKTEDNLDIDRVEKILDEDHYGLHKIKERILEHLAVRKLKLARKPRILVVDDEEVARKNLAHVLSKENYTVSTAANGMEALKKMAQSEFDVILTDFKMEKIDGMEILERTKTKFPETEVIMITGYATIDTAVEAMKKGAFHYIAKPFKLDEVREIVAQALDKKSLRKESKGSVLCFAGPPGTGKTSLGRSIARALGRKFARISLGGIKDEAEIRGHRKTYAGAMPGRIIEEIRRTESVNPVIILDEVDKIGYDVKGDPASALLEVLDPEQNSDFIDHYLDVSFDLSGVMFIITANIADNIIDVLRDRMEVIQFSGYTEEEKVKIASQFLIPRQIKETGLSDYPPEFAEETIYRIIQEYTREAGIRNLEREIASVCRKIAKDLVQNDKHSGSIRVTPDLTEKFLGSRKYYFEVAEEKDMIGITTGLVWTEIGGDIISVEAVKMQGKQKLILTGSLGDVMRESAQAALSYVRSNAGIFGIQENFFEGHDVHIHVPAGAIPKDGPSAGATIAMALLSLLTGRPAKRDVAISAELTLSGRLLPVGGIKEKILAARRAGLKTVILPSKNRGELENIPEDIQKDLKIIFEDKIEDVVELVLS
;
A
#
# COMPACT_ATOMS: atom_id res chain seq x y z
N MET A 1 -60.44 46.19 12.24
CA MET A 1 -60.30 45.03 13.14
C MET A 1 -59.94 43.83 12.29
N GLY A 2 -58.85 43.12 12.63
CA GLY A 2 -58.51 41.82 12.04
C GLY A 2 -57.34 41.82 11.06
N PHE A 3 -56.12 42.06 11.54
CA PHE A 3 -54.90 41.61 10.85
C PHE A 3 -54.47 40.27 11.45
N PHE A 4 -54.29 39.28 10.59
CA PHE A 4 -53.77 37.94 10.91
C PHE A 4 -52.39 38.05 11.55
N LYS A 5 -52.28 37.61 12.82
CA LYS A 5 -51.02 37.34 13.49
C LYS A 5 -50.68 35.87 13.22
N LYS A 6 -49.91 35.61 12.17
CA LYS A 6 -49.25 34.30 12.01
C LYS A 6 -48.21 34.21 13.11
N SER A 7 -48.38 33.26 14.02
CA SER A 7 -47.45 32.94 15.09
C SER A 7 -46.11 32.51 14.49
N GLU A 8 -45.07 33.27 14.81
CA GLU A 8 -43.67 32.80 14.77
C GLU A 8 -43.53 31.72 15.85
N GLU A 9 -43.73 30.44 15.48
CA GLU A 9 -43.11 29.36 16.22
C GLU A 9 -41.58 29.49 16.03
N SER A 10 -40.86 29.51 17.14
CA SER A 10 -39.42 29.77 17.24
C SER A 10 -38.60 28.84 16.34
N GLN A 11 -37.86 29.39 15.38
CA GLN A 11 -36.88 28.65 14.56
C GLN A 11 -35.95 27.69 15.35
N PRO A 12 -35.50 27.98 16.59
CA PRO A 12 -34.69 27.05 17.40
C PRO A 12 -35.38 25.73 17.77
N ASP A 13 -36.68 25.75 18.07
CA ASP A 13 -37.41 24.55 18.52
C ASP A 13 -37.57 23.53 17.38
N SER A 14 -37.74 24.01 16.15
CA SER A 14 -37.81 23.18 14.95
C SER A 14 -36.49 22.44 14.67
N ILE A 15 -35.34 23.04 14.97
CA ILE A 15 -34.02 22.43 14.74
C ILE A 15 -33.78 21.30 15.76
N LEU A 16 -34.09 21.55 17.04
CA LEU A 16 -33.93 20.54 18.09
C LEU A 16 -34.84 19.32 17.85
N GLU A 17 -36.06 19.53 17.36
CA GLU A 17 -36.96 18.43 17.00
C GLU A 17 -36.46 17.63 15.79
N GLU A 18 -35.85 18.29 14.81
CA GLU A 18 -35.21 17.63 13.66
C GLU A 18 -34.01 16.76 14.11
N LEU A 19 -33.15 17.29 14.98
CA LEU A 19 -32.02 16.54 15.54
C LEU A 19 -32.49 15.31 16.32
N ARG A 20 -33.57 15.43 17.09
CA ARG A 20 -34.15 14.30 17.83
C ARG A 20 -34.56 13.16 16.89
N LYS A 21 -35.28 13.47 15.81
CA LYS A 21 -35.68 12.50 14.79
C LYS A 21 -34.45 11.84 14.12
N LYS A 22 -33.42 12.64 13.87
CA LYS A 22 -32.17 12.16 13.30
C LYS A 22 -31.41 11.20 14.24
N ILE A 23 -31.35 11.50 15.54
CA ILE A 23 -30.75 10.61 16.55
C ILE A 23 -31.48 9.26 16.59
N GLU A 24 -32.82 9.26 16.52
CA GLU A 24 -33.61 8.02 16.54
C GLU A 24 -33.38 7.13 15.31
N THR A 25 -33.02 7.73 14.16
CA THR A 25 -32.88 7.02 12.88
C THR A 25 -31.45 6.58 12.57
N ALA A 26 -30.42 7.16 13.20
CA ALA A 26 -29.01 6.96 12.87
C ALA A 26 -28.42 5.58 13.25
N GLN A 27 -29.21 4.66 13.82
CA GLN A 27 -28.77 3.31 14.23
C GLN A 27 -27.49 3.29 15.09
N MET A 28 -27.30 4.32 15.91
CA MET A 28 -26.10 4.46 16.73
C MET A 28 -26.08 3.48 17.92
N PRO A 29 -24.89 3.03 18.38
CA PRO A 29 -24.74 2.21 19.58
C PRO A 29 -25.33 2.90 20.82
N ALA A 30 -25.68 2.10 21.84
CA ALA A 30 -26.32 2.60 23.06
C ALA A 30 -25.50 3.71 23.76
N ASP A 31 -24.17 3.57 23.79
CA ASP A 31 -23.28 4.55 24.42
C ASP A 31 -23.25 5.88 23.65
N ALA A 32 -23.16 5.82 22.31
CA ALA A 32 -23.22 6.99 21.45
C ALA A 32 -24.59 7.70 21.54
N ARG A 33 -25.69 6.92 21.60
CA ARG A 33 -27.05 7.46 21.78
C ARG A 33 -27.20 8.22 23.06
N LYS A 34 -26.72 7.65 24.17
CA LYS A 34 -26.78 8.28 25.49
C LYS A 34 -26.06 9.64 25.51
N ILE A 35 -24.93 9.74 24.81
CA ILE A 35 -24.16 10.99 24.71
C ILE A 35 -24.89 12.00 23.82
N ALA A 36 -25.44 11.57 22.68
CA ALA A 36 -26.23 12.43 21.80
C ALA A 36 -27.47 13.00 22.52
N ASP A 37 -28.21 12.17 23.26
CA ASP A 37 -29.39 12.58 24.02
C ASP A 37 -29.02 13.58 25.13
N LYS A 38 -27.92 13.33 25.86
CA LYS A 38 -27.43 14.24 26.90
C LYS A 38 -27.01 15.59 26.32
N GLU A 39 -26.34 15.60 25.17
CA GLU A 39 -25.94 16.84 24.52
C GLU A 39 -27.15 17.64 24.00
N LEU A 40 -28.17 16.94 23.48
CA LEU A 40 -29.42 17.57 23.05
C LEU A 40 -30.15 18.24 24.23
N GLU A 41 -30.17 17.61 25.41
CA GLU A 41 -30.71 18.23 26.62
C GLU A 41 -29.95 19.50 27.05
N ILE A 42 -28.63 19.51 26.88
CA ILE A 42 -27.78 20.66 27.17
C ILE A 42 -28.10 21.80 26.18
N LEU A 43 -28.19 21.52 24.88
CA LEU A 43 -28.56 22.50 23.86
C LEU A 43 -29.92 23.12 24.09
N ASN A 44 -30.90 22.34 24.58
CA ASN A 44 -32.23 22.85 24.90
C ASN A 44 -32.23 23.86 26.09
N ARG A 45 -31.18 23.87 26.92
CA ARG A 45 -31.03 24.79 28.06
C ARG A 45 -30.18 26.02 27.76
N ILE A 46 -29.38 25.97 26.68
CA ILE A 46 -28.44 27.02 26.31
C ILE A 46 -29.04 27.88 25.19
N GLY A 47 -28.84 29.20 25.26
CA GLY A 47 -29.33 30.12 24.22
C GLY A 47 -28.58 29.97 22.89
N PRO A 48 -29.24 30.08 21.72
CA PRO A 48 -28.61 29.94 20.39
C PRO A 48 -27.47 30.91 20.06
N ALA A 49 -27.31 31.98 20.84
CA ALA A 49 -26.29 33.00 20.62
C ALA A 49 -24.91 32.67 21.23
N THR A 50 -24.78 31.57 21.98
CA THR A 50 -23.51 31.21 22.62
C THR A 50 -22.64 30.33 21.71
N SER A 51 -21.32 30.39 21.89
CA SER A 51 -20.38 29.51 21.19
C SER A 51 -20.59 28.03 21.56
N GLU A 52 -21.04 27.76 22.79
CA GLU A 52 -21.34 26.42 23.29
C GLU A 52 -22.50 25.78 22.52
N TYR A 53 -23.52 26.57 22.15
CA TYR A 53 -24.63 26.09 21.34
C TYR A 53 -24.16 25.63 19.95
N THR A 54 -23.34 26.44 19.27
CA THR A 54 -22.79 26.08 17.95
C THR A 54 -21.90 24.85 18.00
N ILE A 55 -21.06 24.72 19.04
CA ILE A 55 -20.19 23.55 19.24
C ILE A 55 -21.03 22.29 19.48
N GLY A 56 -22.04 22.35 20.35
CA GLY A 56 -22.92 21.22 20.63
C GLY A 56 -23.75 20.82 19.40
N LEU A 57 -24.28 21.79 18.65
CA LEU A 57 -25.02 21.54 17.41
C LEU A 57 -24.16 20.79 16.40
N THR A 58 -22.96 21.30 16.13
CA THR A 58 -22.00 20.70 15.18
C THR A 58 -21.63 19.28 15.60
N TYR A 59 -21.44 19.06 16.91
CA TYR A 59 -21.13 17.73 17.44
C TYR A 59 -22.26 16.72 17.25
N ILE A 60 -23.51 17.09 17.53
CA ILE A 60 -24.67 16.20 17.28
C ILE A 60 -24.81 15.91 15.79
N GLU A 61 -24.62 16.91 14.93
CA GLU A 61 -24.63 16.71 13.47
C GLU A 61 -23.56 15.71 13.02
N TYR A 62 -22.35 15.76 13.59
CA TYR A 62 -21.32 14.76 13.34
C TYR A 62 -21.78 13.37 13.78
N LEU A 63 -22.21 13.19 15.03
CA LEU A 63 -22.65 11.89 15.55
C LEU A 63 -23.77 11.25 14.73
N VAL A 64 -24.76 12.05 14.33
CA VAL A 64 -25.88 11.59 13.50
C VAL A 64 -25.42 11.17 12.10
N SER A 65 -24.47 11.89 11.52
CA SER A 65 -24.00 11.64 10.15
C SER A 65 -23.05 10.45 10.03
N MET A 66 -22.59 9.89 11.14
CA MET A 66 -21.74 8.71 11.13
C MET A 66 -22.53 7.47 10.68
N PRO A 67 -21.94 6.58 9.86
CA PRO A 67 -22.66 5.45 9.25
C PRO A 67 -22.80 4.24 10.20
N TRP A 68 -23.13 4.41 11.48
CA TRP A 68 -23.05 3.38 12.55
C TRP A 68 -23.49 1.95 12.17
N GLY A 69 -24.58 1.78 11.41
CA GLY A 69 -25.08 0.48 10.94
C GLY A 69 -25.07 0.30 9.41
N LYS A 70 -24.57 1.27 8.64
CA LYS A 70 -24.62 1.27 7.18
C LYS A 70 -23.35 0.64 6.61
N LYS A 71 -23.49 -0.52 5.96
CA LYS A 71 -22.41 -1.26 5.28
C LYS A 71 -22.70 -1.48 3.81
N THR A 72 -21.66 -1.52 2.97
CA THR A 72 -21.77 -1.99 1.58
C THR A 72 -21.79 -3.52 1.52
N GLU A 73 -22.50 -4.07 0.55
CA GLU A 73 -22.47 -5.52 0.28
C GLU A 73 -21.15 -5.91 -0.36
N ASP A 74 -20.50 -6.90 0.25
CA ASP A 74 -19.24 -7.45 -0.23
C ASP A 74 -19.44 -8.46 -1.35
N ASN A 75 -18.57 -8.40 -2.35
CA ASN A 75 -18.45 -9.41 -3.40
C ASN A 75 -17.04 -10.00 -3.41
N LEU A 76 -16.92 -11.20 -2.82
CA LEU A 76 -15.67 -11.96 -2.73
C LEU A 76 -15.58 -13.05 -3.82
N ASP A 77 -16.13 -12.77 -5.00
CA ASP A 77 -15.92 -13.62 -6.17
C ASP A 77 -14.51 -13.39 -6.74
N ILE A 78 -13.65 -14.40 -6.62
CA ILE A 78 -12.23 -14.30 -6.95
C ILE A 78 -12.05 -14.11 -8.46
N ASP A 79 -12.86 -14.80 -9.27
CA ASP A 79 -12.81 -14.71 -10.74
C ASP A 79 -13.19 -13.29 -11.20
N ARG A 80 -14.19 -12.68 -10.55
CA ARG A 80 -14.57 -11.29 -10.79
C ARG A 80 -13.46 -10.33 -10.38
N VAL A 81 -12.80 -10.57 -9.24
CA VAL A 81 -11.70 -9.73 -8.78
C VAL A 81 -10.54 -9.76 -9.77
N GLU A 82 -10.11 -10.95 -10.18
CA GLU A 82 -9.04 -11.12 -11.17
C GLU A 82 -9.36 -10.36 -12.46
N LYS A 83 -10.56 -10.55 -13.01
CA LYS A 83 -11.02 -9.84 -14.20
C LYS A 83 -10.96 -8.33 -14.06
N ILE A 84 -11.44 -7.78 -12.95
CA ILE A 84 -11.44 -6.33 -12.69
C ILE A 84 -10.01 -5.78 -12.54
N LEU A 85 -9.11 -6.53 -11.91
CA LEU A 85 -7.71 -6.15 -11.77
C LEU A 85 -6.98 -6.15 -13.11
N ASP A 86 -7.27 -7.13 -13.98
CA ASP A 86 -6.72 -7.21 -15.33
C ASP A 86 -7.29 -6.15 -16.28
N GLU A 87 -8.58 -5.82 -16.15
CA GLU A 87 -9.22 -4.75 -16.92
C GLU A 87 -8.65 -3.38 -16.59
N ASP A 88 -8.24 -3.11 -15.34
CA ASP A 88 -7.76 -1.79 -14.91
C ASP A 88 -6.24 -1.62 -14.96
N HIS A 89 -5.48 -2.71 -14.98
CA HIS A 89 -4.02 -2.66 -14.87
C HIS A 89 -3.36 -3.66 -15.82
N TYR A 90 -2.40 -3.18 -16.63
CA TYR A 90 -1.55 -4.04 -17.43
C TYR A 90 -0.44 -4.69 -16.58
N GLY A 91 -0.14 -5.95 -16.83
CA GLY A 91 0.93 -6.69 -16.16
C GLY A 91 0.67 -6.90 -14.67
N LEU A 92 1.70 -6.69 -13.84
CA LEU A 92 1.66 -6.85 -12.38
C LEU A 92 1.21 -8.26 -11.92
N HIS A 93 1.46 -9.30 -12.71
CA HIS A 93 0.98 -10.67 -12.45
C HIS A 93 1.27 -11.16 -11.03
N LYS A 94 2.53 -11.08 -10.58
CA LYS A 94 2.94 -11.46 -9.22
C LYS A 94 2.20 -10.71 -8.12
N ILE A 95 1.89 -9.42 -8.35
CA ILE A 95 1.21 -8.57 -7.38
C ILE A 95 -0.28 -8.92 -7.32
N LYS A 96 -0.91 -9.11 -8.48
CA LYS A 96 -2.31 -9.52 -8.58
C LYS A 96 -2.53 -10.89 -7.93
N GLU A 97 -1.66 -11.85 -8.19
CA GLU A 97 -1.70 -13.18 -7.58
C GLU A 97 -1.66 -13.10 -6.05
N ARG A 98 -0.74 -12.32 -5.47
CA ARG A 98 -0.70 -12.08 -4.00
C ARG A 98 -1.98 -11.48 -3.45
N ILE A 99 -2.60 -10.54 -4.17
CA ILE A 99 -3.88 -9.95 -3.77
C ILE A 99 -4.99 -11.01 -3.79
N LEU A 100 -5.03 -11.86 -4.82
CA LEU A 100 -6.00 -12.95 -4.92
C LEU A 100 -5.81 -13.97 -3.81
N GLU A 101 -4.57 -14.34 -3.47
CA GLU A 101 -4.24 -15.20 -2.32
C GLU A 101 -4.79 -14.62 -1.01
N HIS A 102 -4.51 -13.34 -0.76
CA HIS A 102 -4.99 -12.62 0.43
C HIS A 102 -6.53 -12.63 0.52
N LEU A 103 -7.22 -12.35 -0.60
CA LEU A 103 -8.68 -12.34 -0.67
C LEU A 103 -9.28 -13.75 -0.58
N ALA A 104 -8.60 -14.78 -1.08
CA ALA A 104 -9.05 -16.17 -0.97
C ALA A 104 -9.04 -16.65 0.48
N VAL A 105 -7.98 -16.33 1.24
CA VAL A 105 -7.92 -16.61 2.69
C VAL A 105 -9.07 -15.92 3.41
N ARG A 106 -9.39 -14.68 3.04
CA ARG A 106 -10.53 -13.94 3.60
C ARG A 106 -11.87 -14.62 3.28
N LYS A 107 -12.09 -15.03 2.02
CA LYS A 107 -13.30 -15.74 1.60
C LYS A 107 -13.49 -17.03 2.39
N LEU A 108 -12.42 -17.80 2.62
CA LEU A 108 -12.48 -19.03 3.41
C LEU A 108 -12.86 -18.78 4.87
N LYS A 109 -12.29 -17.73 5.49
CA LYS A 109 -12.65 -17.33 6.87
C LYS A 109 -14.14 -16.98 7.00
N LEU A 110 -14.71 -16.32 5.98
CA LEU A 110 -16.12 -15.90 5.94
C LEU A 110 -17.08 -17.04 5.55
N ALA A 111 -16.64 -17.97 4.70
CA ALA A 111 -17.46 -19.10 4.25
C ALA A 111 -17.66 -20.20 5.31
N ARG A 112 -16.89 -20.18 6.41
CA ARG A 112 -17.05 -21.15 7.50
C ARG A 112 -18.40 -20.96 8.17
N LYS A 113 -19.23 -22.01 8.21
CA LYS A 113 -20.50 -22.00 8.96
C LYS A 113 -20.25 -21.63 10.42
N PRO A 114 -20.93 -20.61 10.96
CA PRO A 114 -20.83 -20.27 12.37
C PRO A 114 -21.19 -21.44 13.26
N ARG A 115 -20.39 -21.67 14.31
CA ARG A 115 -20.64 -22.73 15.30
C ARG A 115 -21.30 -22.12 16.53
N ILE A 116 -22.49 -22.57 16.89
CA ILE A 116 -23.22 -22.03 18.04
C ILE A 116 -23.33 -23.11 19.11
N LEU A 117 -23.08 -22.77 20.37
CA LEU A 117 -23.35 -23.63 21.50
C LEU A 117 -24.58 -23.12 22.27
N VAL A 118 -25.62 -23.94 22.36
CA VAL A 118 -26.81 -23.65 23.18
C VAL A 118 -26.71 -24.45 24.48
N VAL A 119 -26.66 -23.76 25.61
CA VAL A 119 -26.57 -24.34 26.95
C VAL A 119 -27.85 -24.00 27.72
N ASP A 120 -28.69 -25.00 27.94
CA ASP A 120 -29.95 -24.85 28.66
C ASP A 120 -30.29 -26.20 29.32
N ASP A 121 -30.67 -26.18 30.59
CA ASP A 121 -31.04 -27.38 31.35
C ASP A 121 -32.43 -27.90 30.96
N GLU A 122 -33.31 -27.02 30.49
CA GLU A 122 -34.60 -27.36 29.94
C GLU A 122 -34.48 -27.97 28.53
N GLU A 123 -34.72 -29.29 28.43
CA GLU A 123 -34.56 -30.05 27.19
C GLU A 123 -35.41 -29.50 26.03
N VAL A 124 -36.62 -29.03 26.33
CA VAL A 124 -37.56 -28.50 25.32
C VAL A 124 -37.03 -27.17 24.76
N ALA A 125 -36.63 -26.23 25.63
CA ALA A 125 -36.06 -24.95 25.21
C ALA A 125 -34.77 -25.15 24.40
N ARG A 126 -33.87 -26.02 24.87
CA ARG A 126 -32.61 -26.37 24.19
C ARG A 126 -32.83 -26.91 22.78
N LYS A 127 -33.76 -27.88 22.61
CA LYS A 127 -34.08 -28.46 21.29
C LYS A 127 -34.73 -27.46 20.36
N ASN A 128 -35.62 -26.60 20.87
CA ASN A 128 -36.29 -25.58 20.07
C ASN A 128 -35.29 -24.54 19.55
N LEU A 129 -34.42 -24.02 20.42
CA LEU A 129 -33.35 -23.09 20.03
C LEU A 129 -32.41 -23.73 19.01
N ALA A 130 -32.00 -24.98 19.24
CA ALA A 130 -31.13 -25.69 18.31
C ALA A 130 -31.76 -25.88 16.93
N HIS A 131 -33.04 -26.25 16.87
CA HIS A 131 -33.76 -26.43 15.60
C HIS A 131 -33.90 -25.12 14.82
N VAL A 132 -34.24 -24.03 15.51
CA VAL A 132 -34.41 -22.71 14.88
C VAL A 132 -33.09 -22.18 14.34
N LEU A 133 -32.03 -22.23 15.14
CA LEU A 133 -30.71 -21.75 14.73
C LEU A 133 -30.07 -22.63 13.64
N SER A 134 -30.37 -23.94 13.62
CA SER A 134 -29.88 -24.83 12.55
C SER A 134 -30.50 -24.52 11.18
N LYS A 135 -31.69 -23.90 11.13
CA LYS A 135 -32.31 -23.45 9.87
C LYS A 135 -31.61 -22.25 9.24
N GLU A 136 -30.88 -21.47 10.04
CA GLU A 136 -30.13 -20.29 9.60
C GLU A 136 -28.72 -20.62 9.07
N ASN A 137 -28.50 -21.87 8.65
CA ASN A 137 -27.21 -22.38 8.14
C ASN A 137 -26.07 -22.37 9.18
N TYR A 138 -26.39 -22.38 10.47
CA TYR A 138 -25.42 -22.50 11.57
C TYR A 138 -25.16 -23.96 11.95
N THR A 139 -23.96 -24.23 12.47
CA THR A 139 -23.62 -25.53 13.08
C THR A 139 -23.90 -25.45 14.57
N VAL A 140 -25.04 -25.98 15.01
CA VAL A 140 -25.47 -25.88 16.41
C VAL A 140 -25.07 -27.12 17.20
N SER A 141 -24.42 -26.90 18.34
CA SER A 141 -24.18 -27.89 19.39
C SER A 141 -25.00 -27.53 20.62
N THR A 142 -25.45 -28.53 21.36
CA THR A 142 -26.27 -28.33 22.56
C THR A 142 -25.59 -28.90 23.79
N ALA A 143 -25.72 -28.28 24.96
CA ALA A 143 -25.26 -28.82 26.25
C ALA A 143 -26.37 -28.69 27.29
N ALA A 144 -26.52 -29.70 28.15
CA ALA A 144 -27.57 -29.73 29.18
C ALA A 144 -27.17 -29.05 30.50
N ASN A 145 -25.90 -28.67 30.66
CA ASN A 145 -25.37 -27.99 31.84
C ASN A 145 -24.00 -27.38 31.52
N GLY A 146 -23.50 -26.51 32.41
CA GLY A 146 -22.22 -25.84 32.21
C GLY A 146 -21.00 -26.76 32.14
N MET A 147 -21.01 -27.92 32.80
CA MET A 147 -19.89 -28.86 32.74
C MET A 147 -19.77 -29.52 31.35
N GLU A 148 -20.90 -29.90 30.76
CA GLU A 148 -20.95 -30.41 29.38
C GLU A 148 -20.54 -29.32 28.38
N ALA A 149 -20.98 -28.07 28.59
CA ALA A 149 -20.59 -26.94 27.78
C ALA A 149 -19.07 -26.73 27.78
N LEU A 150 -18.45 -26.71 28.97
CA LEU A 150 -17.00 -26.56 29.11
C LEU A 150 -16.21 -27.70 28.45
N LYS A 151 -16.71 -28.94 28.53
CA LYS A 151 -16.08 -30.08 27.84
C LYS A 151 -16.14 -29.90 26.32
N LYS A 152 -17.26 -29.43 25.78
CA LYS A 152 -17.43 -29.15 24.35
C LYS A 152 -16.55 -28.00 23.89
N MET A 153 -16.44 -26.94 24.68
CA MET A 153 -15.54 -25.81 24.41
C MET A 153 -14.07 -26.22 24.40
N ALA A 154 -13.68 -27.24 25.18
CA ALA A 154 -12.32 -27.77 25.15
C ALA A 154 -12.02 -28.61 23.89
N GLN A 155 -13.04 -29.12 23.21
CA GLN A 155 -12.92 -29.96 22.01
C GLN A 155 -13.13 -29.18 20.71
N SER A 156 -13.74 -28.01 20.79
CA SER A 156 -14.22 -27.29 19.63
C SER A 156 -14.44 -25.82 19.95
N GLU A 157 -13.99 -24.96 19.03
CA GLU A 157 -14.29 -23.54 19.09
C GLU A 157 -15.74 -23.25 18.70
N PHE A 158 -16.35 -22.30 19.42
CA PHE A 158 -17.67 -21.77 19.14
C PHE A 158 -17.59 -20.28 18.78
N ASP A 159 -18.49 -19.86 17.91
CA ASP A 159 -18.65 -18.48 17.48
C ASP A 159 -19.56 -17.70 18.43
N VAL A 160 -20.67 -18.31 18.83
CA VAL A 160 -21.58 -17.76 19.82
C VAL A 160 -21.97 -18.85 20.84
N ILE A 161 -22.09 -18.47 22.10
CA ILE A 161 -22.63 -19.31 23.17
C ILE A 161 -23.91 -18.65 23.67
N LEU A 162 -25.04 -19.34 23.57
CA LEU A 162 -26.28 -18.97 24.25
C LEU A 162 -26.37 -19.81 25.52
N THR A 163 -26.45 -19.19 26.68
CA THR A 163 -26.51 -19.91 27.96
C THR A 163 -27.65 -19.42 28.84
N ASP A 164 -28.38 -20.33 29.47
CA ASP A 164 -29.27 -19.97 30.58
C ASP A 164 -28.42 -19.40 31.74
N PHE A 165 -28.96 -18.39 32.41
CA PHE A 165 -28.38 -17.78 33.58
C PHE A 165 -28.39 -18.74 34.78
N LYS A 166 -29.48 -19.50 35.01
CA LYS A 166 -29.56 -20.46 36.13
C LYS A 166 -29.56 -21.89 35.63
N MET A 167 -28.58 -22.67 36.07
CA MET A 167 -28.47 -24.11 35.78
C MET A 167 -27.86 -24.84 36.99
N GLU A 168 -28.06 -26.15 37.08
CA GLU A 168 -27.39 -26.95 38.11
C GLU A 168 -25.86 -27.05 37.89
N LYS A 169 -25.12 -27.05 39.00
CA LYS A 169 -23.64 -27.18 39.10
C LYS A 169 -22.84 -25.94 38.67
N ILE A 170 -22.91 -25.57 37.39
CA ILE A 170 -22.18 -24.44 36.81
C ILE A 170 -23.22 -23.57 36.12
N ASP A 171 -23.36 -22.35 36.58
CA ASP A 171 -24.32 -21.38 36.06
C ASP A 171 -23.80 -20.66 34.80
N GLY A 172 -24.67 -19.88 34.15
CA GLY A 172 -24.29 -19.16 32.93
C GLY A 172 -23.22 -18.10 33.15
N MET A 173 -23.11 -17.54 34.37
CA MET A 173 -22.12 -16.51 34.70
C MET A 173 -20.72 -17.09 34.77
N GLU A 174 -20.55 -18.28 35.35
CA GLU A 174 -19.28 -18.98 35.36
C GLU A 174 -18.86 -19.43 33.94
N ILE A 175 -19.82 -19.80 33.08
CA ILE A 175 -19.53 -20.05 31.66
C ILE A 175 -19.04 -18.78 30.98
N LEU A 176 -19.69 -17.64 31.20
CA LEU A 176 -19.26 -16.35 30.65
C LEU A 176 -17.82 -16.01 31.05
N GLU A 177 -17.51 -16.06 32.34
CA GLU A 177 -16.16 -15.75 32.85
C GLU A 177 -15.10 -16.68 32.28
N ARG A 178 -15.35 -18.00 32.29
CA ARG A 178 -14.41 -18.99 31.74
C ARG A 178 -14.27 -18.84 30.22
N THR A 179 -15.35 -18.52 29.51
CA THR A 179 -15.34 -18.26 28.07
C THR A 179 -14.50 -17.04 27.78
N LYS A 180 -14.75 -15.90 28.43
CA LYS A 180 -14.01 -14.67 28.14
C LYS A 180 -12.54 -14.74 28.56
N THR A 181 -12.21 -15.56 29.55
CA THR A 181 -10.82 -15.84 29.95
C THR A 181 -10.07 -16.71 28.95
N LYS A 182 -10.68 -17.79 28.44
CA LYS A 182 -10.00 -18.75 27.54
C LYS A 182 -10.18 -18.47 26.06
N PHE A 183 -11.33 -17.93 25.69
CA PHE A 183 -11.79 -17.67 24.33
C PHE A 183 -12.44 -16.28 24.27
N PRO A 184 -11.65 -15.20 24.44
CA PRO A 184 -12.17 -13.82 24.55
C PRO A 184 -13.04 -13.41 23.35
N GLU A 185 -12.78 -13.98 22.17
CA GLU A 185 -13.51 -13.72 20.92
C GLU A 185 -14.87 -14.42 20.80
N THR A 186 -15.21 -15.33 21.70
CA THR A 186 -16.50 -16.01 21.66
C THR A 186 -17.55 -15.09 22.25
N GLU A 187 -18.60 -14.79 21.47
CA GLU A 187 -19.68 -13.94 21.98
C GLU A 187 -20.65 -14.77 22.81
N VAL A 188 -20.99 -14.25 23.99
CA VAL A 188 -21.85 -14.95 24.95
C VAL A 188 -23.14 -14.17 25.09
N ILE A 189 -24.26 -14.83 24.82
CA ILE A 189 -25.61 -14.31 24.99
C ILE A 189 -26.26 -15.02 26.17
N MET A 190 -26.70 -14.25 27.15
CA MET A 190 -27.33 -14.78 28.36
C MET A 190 -28.84 -14.90 28.15
N ILE A 191 -29.46 -16.00 28.55
CA ILE A 191 -30.93 -16.18 28.57
C ILE A 191 -31.38 -16.26 30.02
N THR A 192 -32.41 -15.51 30.43
CA THR A 192 -32.76 -15.39 31.86
C THR A 192 -34.27 -15.21 32.07
N GLY A 193 -34.88 -15.97 32.99
CA GLY A 193 -36.30 -15.85 33.32
C GLY A 193 -36.67 -14.88 34.45
N TYR A 194 -35.68 -14.37 35.18
CA TYR A 194 -35.89 -13.46 36.32
C TYR A 194 -34.70 -12.49 36.45
N ALA A 195 -34.30 -11.81 35.38
CA ALA A 195 -33.26 -10.81 35.49
C ALA A 195 -33.76 -9.58 36.26
N THR A 196 -33.13 -9.32 37.40
CA THR A 196 -33.10 -7.94 37.93
C THR A 196 -32.15 -7.12 37.06
N ILE A 197 -32.40 -5.81 36.95
CA ILE A 197 -31.54 -4.89 36.18
C ILE A 197 -30.07 -5.05 36.60
N ASP A 198 -29.81 -5.28 37.88
CA ASP A 198 -28.46 -5.47 38.44
C ASP A 198 -27.74 -6.69 37.86
N THR A 199 -28.42 -7.85 37.73
CA THR A 199 -27.81 -9.07 37.18
C THR A 199 -27.50 -8.96 35.69
N ALA A 200 -28.34 -8.26 34.93
CA ALA A 200 -28.09 -7.98 33.52
C ALA A 200 -26.90 -7.03 33.34
N VAL A 201 -26.82 -5.98 34.18
CA VAL A 201 -25.69 -5.04 34.18
C VAL A 201 -24.39 -5.75 34.55
N GLU A 202 -24.41 -6.67 35.51
CA GLU A 202 -23.22 -7.46 35.89
C GLU A 202 -22.73 -8.35 34.74
N ALA A 203 -23.63 -9.05 34.05
CA ALA A 203 -23.28 -9.88 32.89
C ALA A 203 -22.63 -9.05 31.77
N MET A 204 -23.19 -7.87 31.47
CA MET A 204 -22.62 -6.97 30.47
C MET A 204 -21.22 -6.48 30.88
N LYS A 205 -21.02 -6.12 32.17
CA LYS A 205 -19.69 -5.72 32.68
C LYS A 205 -18.65 -6.83 32.59
N LYS A 206 -19.08 -8.09 32.69
CA LYS A 206 -18.20 -9.27 32.52
C LYS A 206 -18.02 -9.68 31.06
N GLY A 207 -18.53 -8.89 30.11
CA GLY A 207 -18.27 -9.05 28.68
C GLY A 207 -19.31 -9.88 27.93
N ALA A 208 -20.51 -10.08 28.47
CA ALA A 208 -21.61 -10.63 27.70
C ALA A 208 -21.95 -9.70 26.52
N PHE A 209 -22.30 -10.29 25.37
CA PHE A 209 -22.69 -9.54 24.19
C PHE A 209 -24.09 -8.94 24.36
N HIS A 210 -25.03 -9.75 24.86
CA HIS A 210 -26.42 -9.36 25.11
C HIS A 210 -27.06 -10.32 26.13
N TYR A 211 -28.21 -9.93 26.68
CA TYR A 211 -29.09 -10.82 27.44
C TYR A 211 -30.53 -10.87 26.89
N ILE A 212 -31.22 -11.99 27.03
CA ILE A 212 -32.59 -12.22 26.51
C ILE A 212 -33.49 -12.66 27.67
N ALA A 213 -34.62 -12.00 27.87
CA ALA A 213 -35.55 -12.32 28.95
C ALA A 213 -36.54 -13.44 28.56
N LYS A 214 -36.72 -14.47 29.41
CA LYS A 214 -37.80 -15.46 29.25
C LYS A 214 -39.12 -14.86 29.78
N PRO A 215 -40.26 -15.05 29.10
CA PRO A 215 -40.42 -15.71 27.81
C PRO A 215 -39.95 -14.82 26.64
N PHE A 216 -39.18 -15.38 25.71
CA PHE A 216 -38.65 -14.68 24.54
C PHE A 216 -39.31 -15.13 23.24
N LYS A 217 -39.19 -14.30 22.21
CA LYS A 217 -39.56 -14.69 20.83
C LYS A 217 -38.36 -15.29 20.12
N LEU A 218 -38.61 -16.29 19.27
CA LEU A 218 -37.54 -16.94 18.50
C LEU A 218 -36.88 -16.00 17.49
N ASP A 219 -37.64 -15.05 16.94
CA ASP A 219 -37.10 -14.05 16.01
C ASP A 219 -36.12 -13.09 16.71
N GLU A 220 -36.40 -12.70 17.96
CA GLU A 220 -35.51 -11.88 18.78
C GLU A 220 -34.17 -12.59 19.03
N VAL A 221 -34.20 -13.89 19.33
CA VAL A 221 -32.97 -14.69 19.49
C VAL A 221 -32.17 -14.73 18.18
N ARG A 222 -32.83 -14.90 17.04
CA ARG A 222 -32.17 -14.92 15.72
C ARG A 222 -31.50 -13.59 15.41
N GLU A 223 -32.18 -12.47 15.65
CA GLU A 223 -31.64 -11.13 15.43
C GLU A 223 -30.39 -10.88 16.28
N ILE A 224 -30.44 -11.19 17.58
CA ILE A 224 -29.31 -10.98 18.49
C ILE A 224 -28.13 -11.89 18.14
N VAL A 225 -28.39 -13.15 17.79
CA VAL A 225 -27.34 -14.07 17.31
C VAL A 225 -26.72 -13.58 16.02
N ALA A 226 -27.52 -13.08 15.07
CA ALA A 226 -27.02 -12.51 13.83
C ALA A 226 -26.14 -11.27 14.11
N GLN A 227 -26.55 -10.38 15.02
CA GLN A 227 -25.73 -9.23 15.43
C GLN A 227 -24.41 -9.66 16.09
N ALA A 228 -24.43 -10.69 16.95
CA ALA A 228 -23.22 -11.23 17.59
C ALA A 228 -22.25 -11.82 16.55
N LEU A 229 -22.80 -12.56 15.57
CA LEU A 229 -22.03 -13.13 14.48
C LEU A 229 -21.47 -12.08 13.53
N ASP A 230 -22.24 -11.03 13.21
CA ASP A 230 -21.79 -9.91 12.40
C ASP A 230 -20.61 -9.20 13.07
N LYS A 231 -20.71 -8.90 14.39
CA LYS A 231 -19.60 -8.33 15.16
C LYS A 231 -18.35 -9.22 15.14
N LYS A 232 -18.51 -10.53 15.32
CA LYS A 232 -17.40 -11.48 15.26
C LYS A 232 -16.80 -11.58 13.84
N SER A 233 -17.63 -11.53 12.81
CA SER A 233 -17.19 -11.56 11.41
C SER A 233 -16.31 -10.36 11.09
N LEU A 234 -16.71 -9.16 11.50
CA LEU A 234 -15.93 -7.93 11.33
C LEU A 234 -14.57 -8.03 12.05
N ARG A 235 -14.52 -8.55 13.28
CA ARG A 235 -13.26 -8.82 13.99
C ARG A 235 -12.37 -9.85 13.27
N LYS A 236 -12.96 -10.91 12.69
CA LYS A 236 -12.21 -11.90 11.89
C LYS A 236 -11.69 -11.31 10.57
N GLU A 237 -12.40 -10.34 10.00
CA GLU A 237 -11.93 -9.58 8.82
C GLU A 237 -10.68 -8.77 9.14
N SER A 238 -10.61 -8.18 10.33
CA SER A 238 -9.46 -7.36 10.72
C SER A 238 -8.20 -8.16 11.04
N LYS A 239 -8.27 -9.42 11.48
CA LYS A 239 -7.10 -10.24 11.90
C LYS A 239 -6.17 -10.73 10.75
N GLY A 240 -6.16 -10.04 9.61
CA GLY A 240 -5.19 -10.26 8.53
C GLY A 240 -3.99 -9.33 8.66
N SER A 241 -2.85 -9.72 8.10
CA SER A 241 -1.74 -8.79 7.85
C SER A 241 -2.24 -7.64 6.96
N VAL A 242 -1.89 -6.41 7.31
CA VAL A 242 -2.28 -5.25 6.50
C VAL A 242 -1.43 -5.25 5.24
N LEU A 243 -2.06 -5.15 4.06
CA LEU A 243 -1.33 -5.09 2.80
C LEU A 243 -0.53 -3.78 2.69
N CYS A 244 0.77 -3.87 2.44
CA CYS A 244 1.64 -2.73 2.19
C CYS A 244 2.19 -2.78 0.76
N PHE A 245 1.79 -1.83 -0.07
CA PHE A 245 2.31 -1.64 -1.42
C PHE A 245 3.54 -0.74 -1.37
N ALA A 246 4.72 -1.31 -1.56
CA ALA A 246 5.99 -0.57 -1.55
C ALA A 246 6.59 -0.49 -2.96
N GLY A 247 7.25 0.61 -3.32
CA GLY A 247 8.00 0.72 -4.56
C GLY A 247 8.00 2.13 -5.16
N PRO A 248 8.64 2.37 -6.32
CA PRO A 248 8.80 3.72 -6.86
C PRO A 248 7.48 4.49 -7.09
N PRO A 249 7.51 5.83 -7.13
CA PRO A 249 6.31 6.61 -7.43
C PRO A 249 5.82 6.35 -8.86
N GLY A 250 4.50 6.39 -9.06
CA GLY A 250 3.91 6.19 -10.39
C GLY A 250 3.84 4.72 -10.85
N THR A 251 4.04 3.75 -9.97
CA THR A 251 3.88 2.32 -10.27
C THR A 251 2.44 1.81 -10.14
N GLY A 252 1.46 2.67 -9.84
CA GLY A 252 0.04 2.30 -9.80
C GLY A 252 -0.48 1.79 -8.45
N LYS A 253 0.30 1.86 -7.37
CA LYS A 253 -0.08 1.42 -6.00
C LYS A 253 -1.48 1.89 -5.57
N THR A 254 -1.73 3.20 -5.65
CA THR A 254 -3.02 3.81 -5.27
C THR A 254 -4.15 3.43 -6.22
N SER A 255 -3.85 3.26 -7.51
CA SER A 255 -4.82 2.84 -8.52
C SER A 255 -5.28 1.40 -8.28
N LEU A 256 -4.34 0.53 -7.92
CA LEU A 256 -4.61 -0.88 -7.63
C LEU A 256 -5.53 -1.05 -6.42
N GLY A 257 -5.30 -0.31 -5.32
CA GLY A 257 -6.21 -0.36 -4.18
C GLY A 257 -7.62 0.17 -4.48
N ARG A 258 -7.76 1.11 -5.42
CA ARG A 258 -9.09 1.52 -5.92
C ARG A 258 -9.77 0.41 -6.70
N SER A 259 -9.03 -0.32 -7.55
CA SER A 259 -9.57 -1.48 -8.27
C SER A 259 -9.96 -2.62 -7.33
N ILE A 260 -9.21 -2.84 -6.24
CA ILE A 260 -9.60 -3.78 -5.18
C ILE A 260 -10.94 -3.36 -4.56
N ALA A 261 -11.11 -2.09 -4.20
CA ALA A 261 -12.39 -1.61 -3.65
C ALA A 261 -13.56 -1.82 -4.63
N ARG A 262 -13.36 -1.48 -5.91
CA ARG A 262 -14.34 -1.68 -6.98
C ARG A 262 -14.68 -3.16 -7.19
N ALA A 263 -13.67 -4.03 -7.15
CA ALA A 263 -13.83 -5.46 -7.26
C ALA A 263 -14.66 -6.02 -6.10
N LEU A 264 -14.37 -5.58 -4.87
CA LEU A 264 -15.09 -6.00 -3.67
C LEU A 264 -16.49 -5.41 -3.54
N GLY A 265 -16.84 -4.37 -4.33
CA GLY A 265 -18.10 -3.63 -4.16
C GLY A 265 -18.10 -2.67 -2.96
N ARG A 266 -16.92 -2.44 -2.36
CA ARG A 266 -16.73 -1.55 -1.20
C ARG A 266 -16.52 -0.09 -1.64
N LYS A 267 -16.88 0.85 -0.75
CA LYS A 267 -16.50 2.26 -0.92
C LYS A 267 -14.99 2.43 -0.82
N PHE A 268 -14.47 3.47 -1.47
CA PHE A 268 -13.04 3.77 -1.52
C PHE A 268 -12.76 5.15 -0.92
N ALA A 269 -11.78 5.22 -0.03
CA ALA A 269 -11.21 6.45 0.49
C ALA A 269 -9.68 6.41 0.44
N ARG A 270 -9.07 7.60 0.42
CA ARG A 270 -7.61 7.74 0.42
C ARG A 270 -7.21 8.86 1.39
N ILE A 271 -6.30 8.55 2.29
CA ILE A 271 -5.69 9.46 3.25
C ILE A 271 -4.21 9.56 2.95
N SER A 272 -3.71 10.77 2.72
CA SER A 272 -2.27 11.01 2.60
C SER A 272 -1.69 11.22 3.98
N LEU A 273 -0.71 10.39 4.37
CA LEU A 273 0.00 10.49 5.65
C LEU A 273 1.36 11.19 5.53
N GLY A 274 1.79 11.47 4.30
CA GLY A 274 3.05 12.19 4.04
C GLY A 274 3.08 13.57 4.70
N GLY A 275 4.09 13.79 5.55
CA GLY A 275 4.31 15.06 6.24
C GLY A 275 3.46 15.27 7.51
N ILE A 276 2.70 14.26 7.95
CA ILE A 276 2.01 14.31 9.25
C ILE A 276 3.05 14.33 10.38
N LYS A 277 2.79 15.20 11.36
CA LYS A 277 3.63 15.39 12.55
C LYS A 277 2.85 15.34 13.86
N ASP A 278 1.52 15.32 13.79
CA ASP A 278 0.64 15.42 14.95
C ASP A 278 -0.35 14.25 14.95
N GLU A 279 -0.47 13.60 16.11
CA GLU A 279 -1.45 12.54 16.38
C GLU A 279 -2.90 13.04 16.21
N ALA A 280 -3.15 14.34 16.42
CA ALA A 280 -4.46 14.94 16.24
C ALA A 280 -4.99 14.82 14.79
N GLU A 281 -4.12 14.61 13.79
CA GLU A 281 -4.58 14.36 12.42
C GLU A 281 -5.26 12.98 12.28
N ILE A 282 -4.95 12.02 13.15
CA ILE A 282 -5.52 10.67 13.15
C ILE A 282 -6.64 10.55 14.17
N ARG A 283 -6.43 11.04 15.41
CA ARG A 283 -7.40 10.95 16.52
C ARG A 283 -8.30 12.18 16.69
N GLY A 284 -8.08 13.25 15.94
CA GLY A 284 -8.83 14.49 16.08
C GLY A 284 -8.46 15.32 17.32
N HIS A 285 -9.12 16.45 17.46
CA HIS A 285 -8.99 17.36 18.59
C HIS A 285 -10.11 17.14 19.60
N ARG A 286 -9.83 17.36 20.89
CA ARG A 286 -10.89 17.41 21.90
C ARG A 286 -11.90 18.50 21.55
N LYS A 287 -13.18 18.22 21.80
CA LYS A 287 -14.31 19.15 21.66
C LYS A 287 -14.26 20.29 22.70
N THR A 288 -13.26 21.16 22.61
CA THR A 288 -13.04 22.27 23.57
C THR A 288 -13.18 23.65 22.93
N TYR A 289 -13.21 23.75 21.60
CA TYR A 289 -13.35 25.01 20.85
C TYR A 289 -14.01 24.79 19.49
N ALA A 290 -14.55 25.84 18.89
CA ALA A 290 -15.34 25.78 17.64
C ALA A 290 -14.55 25.32 16.39
N GLY A 291 -13.22 25.27 16.46
CA GLY A 291 -12.35 24.75 15.39
C GLY A 291 -11.85 23.33 15.62
N ALA A 292 -12.31 22.66 16.68
CA ALA A 292 -11.98 21.26 16.91
C ALA A 292 -12.63 20.40 15.82
N MET A 293 -11.85 19.47 15.26
CA MET A 293 -12.25 18.61 14.15
C MET A 293 -11.99 17.15 14.53
N PRO A 294 -12.80 16.21 14.04
CA PRO A 294 -12.47 14.79 14.08
C PRO A 294 -11.17 14.48 13.34
N GLY A 295 -10.59 13.32 13.64
CA GLY A 295 -9.46 12.78 12.90
C GLY A 295 -9.85 12.38 11.47
N ARG A 296 -8.83 12.32 10.59
CA ARG A 296 -9.03 12.03 9.15
C ARG A 296 -9.69 10.68 8.90
N ILE A 297 -9.46 9.69 9.76
CA ILE A 297 -10.06 8.35 9.63
C ILE A 297 -11.59 8.44 9.76
N ILE A 298 -12.05 9.10 10.83
CA ILE A 298 -13.48 9.32 11.09
C ILE A 298 -14.12 10.18 10.00
N GLU A 299 -13.43 11.23 9.55
CA GLU A 299 -13.91 12.11 8.49
C GLU A 299 -14.11 11.35 7.16
N GLU A 300 -13.20 10.45 6.81
CA GLU A 300 -13.29 9.63 5.60
C GLU A 300 -14.38 8.55 5.69
N ILE A 301 -14.59 7.96 6.86
CA ILE A 301 -15.70 7.03 7.11
C ILE A 301 -17.04 7.75 6.95
N ARG A 302 -17.16 8.95 7.54
CA ARG A 302 -18.33 9.82 7.36
C ARG A 302 -18.58 10.12 5.89
N ARG A 303 -17.54 10.52 5.14
CA ARG A 303 -17.64 10.87 3.71
C ARG A 303 -18.05 9.69 2.83
N THR A 304 -17.56 8.49 3.15
CA THR A 304 -17.89 7.28 2.38
C THR A 304 -19.26 6.71 2.72
N GLU A 305 -19.86 7.13 3.83
CA GLU A 305 -21.15 6.67 4.35
C GLU A 305 -21.24 5.14 4.51
N SER A 306 -20.13 4.51 4.88
CA SER A 306 -20.06 3.06 5.09
C SER A 306 -19.08 2.71 6.21
N VAL A 307 -19.35 1.66 6.98
CA VAL A 307 -18.44 1.13 8.03
C VAL A 307 -17.39 0.14 7.54
N ASN A 308 -17.55 -0.36 6.30
CA ASN A 308 -16.59 -1.30 5.69
C ASN A 308 -15.89 -0.77 4.41
N PRO A 309 -15.45 0.49 4.33
CA PRO A 309 -14.72 1.00 3.18
C PRO A 309 -13.33 0.36 3.07
N VAL A 310 -12.77 0.45 1.86
CA VAL A 310 -11.32 0.29 1.64
C VAL A 310 -10.67 1.67 1.80
N ILE A 311 -9.77 1.81 2.76
CA ILE A 311 -9.03 3.05 3.01
C ILE A 311 -7.56 2.82 2.63
N ILE A 312 -7.07 3.60 1.66
CA ILE A 312 -5.64 3.68 1.37
C ILE A 312 -4.99 4.71 2.28
N LEU A 313 -3.97 4.29 3.03
CA LEU A 313 -3.03 5.15 3.75
C LEU A 313 -1.78 5.37 2.89
N ASP A 314 -1.69 6.53 2.26
CA ASP A 314 -0.68 6.86 1.24
C ASP A 314 0.57 7.51 1.90
N GLU A 315 1.77 7.13 1.44
CA GLU A 315 3.06 7.73 1.87
C GLU A 315 3.40 7.57 3.37
N VAL A 316 3.22 6.36 3.91
CA VAL A 316 3.53 6.04 5.33
C VAL A 316 5.02 6.14 5.66
N ASP A 317 5.87 5.96 4.66
CA ASP A 317 7.33 6.14 4.75
C ASP A 317 7.76 7.60 4.98
N LYS A 318 6.83 8.56 4.92
CA LYS A 318 7.10 9.99 5.11
C LYS A 318 6.50 10.58 6.38
N ILE A 319 6.11 9.73 7.33
CA ILE A 319 5.66 10.18 8.64
C ILE A 319 6.87 10.74 9.41
N GLY A 320 6.76 11.98 9.88
CA GLY A 320 7.82 12.64 10.62
C GLY A 320 7.67 12.43 12.12
N TYR A 321 8.78 12.30 12.83
CA TYR A 321 8.80 12.38 14.29
C TYR A 321 8.87 13.86 14.71
N ASP A 322 7.96 14.32 15.55
CA ASP A 322 8.03 15.64 16.20
C ASP A 322 7.72 15.52 17.70
N VAL A 323 8.10 16.53 18.48
CA VAL A 323 8.05 16.54 19.96
C VAL A 323 6.61 16.53 20.51
N LYS A 324 5.60 16.80 19.66
CA LYS A 324 4.20 17.00 20.07
C LYS A 324 3.35 15.72 20.12
N GLY A 325 3.83 14.58 19.65
CA GLY A 325 3.12 13.31 19.69
C GLY A 325 3.71 12.29 18.72
N ASP A 326 3.32 11.03 18.87
CA ASP A 326 3.74 9.94 17.99
C ASP A 326 2.57 9.50 17.08
N PRO A 327 2.45 10.04 15.85
CA PRO A 327 1.41 9.63 14.92
C PRO A 327 1.50 8.13 14.56
N ALA A 328 2.67 7.49 14.70
CA ALA A 328 2.80 6.06 14.45
C ALA A 328 2.04 5.23 15.50
N SER A 329 2.02 5.66 16.76
CA SER A 329 1.25 5.04 17.84
C SER A 329 -0.26 5.08 17.54
N ALA A 330 -0.76 6.22 17.07
CA ALA A 330 -2.16 6.35 16.67
C ALA A 330 -2.52 5.48 15.46
N LEU A 331 -1.60 5.34 14.48
CA LEU A 331 -1.80 4.39 13.38
C LEU A 331 -1.77 2.94 13.85
N LEU A 332 -0.93 2.59 14.83
CA LEU A 332 -0.89 1.24 15.39
C LEU A 332 -2.23 0.88 15.99
N GLU A 333 -2.87 1.77 16.75
CA GLU A 333 -4.21 1.53 17.28
C GLU A 333 -5.25 1.30 16.18
N VAL A 334 -5.21 2.08 15.10
CA VAL A 334 -6.13 1.96 13.95
C VAL A 334 -5.91 0.65 13.18
N LEU A 335 -4.65 0.23 13.03
CA LEU A 335 -4.26 -0.94 12.23
C LEU A 335 -4.27 -2.24 13.03
N ASP A 336 -4.18 -2.18 14.36
CA ASP A 336 -4.15 -3.35 15.23
C ASP A 336 -5.57 -3.95 15.36
N PRO A 337 -5.79 -5.19 14.90
CA PRO A 337 -7.10 -5.85 14.97
C PRO A 337 -7.62 -6.05 16.39
N GLU A 338 -6.74 -5.99 17.40
CA GLU A 338 -7.12 -6.12 18.80
C GLU A 338 -7.59 -4.80 19.43
N GLN A 339 -7.24 -3.65 18.83
CA GLN A 339 -7.55 -2.31 19.36
C GLN A 339 -8.59 -1.58 18.51
N ASN A 340 -8.59 -1.82 17.20
CA ASN A 340 -9.39 -1.03 16.26
C ASN A 340 -10.92 -1.20 16.40
N SER A 341 -11.41 -2.22 17.10
CA SER A 341 -12.84 -2.38 17.36
C SER A 341 -13.39 -1.37 18.37
N ASP A 342 -12.50 -0.76 19.16
CA ASP A 342 -12.85 0.18 20.22
C ASP A 342 -12.06 1.49 20.07
N PHE A 343 -11.72 1.87 18.83
CA PHE A 343 -10.97 3.09 18.53
C PHE A 343 -11.71 4.33 19.04
N ILE A 344 -11.00 5.21 19.77
CA ILE A 344 -11.58 6.44 20.32
C ILE A 344 -10.97 7.66 19.63
N ASP A 345 -11.80 8.37 18.88
CA ASP A 345 -11.48 9.70 18.38
C ASP A 345 -11.73 10.75 19.47
N HIS A 346 -10.76 11.65 19.70
CA HIS A 346 -10.81 12.68 20.73
C HIS A 346 -11.95 13.70 20.54
N TYR A 347 -12.41 13.89 19.30
CA TYR A 347 -13.54 14.79 19.02
C TYR A 347 -14.86 14.10 19.30
N LEU A 348 -15.01 12.85 18.82
CA LEU A 348 -16.22 12.07 19.04
C LEU A 348 -16.41 11.64 20.50
N ASP A 349 -15.31 11.30 21.19
CA ASP A 349 -15.27 10.79 22.57
C ASP A 349 -16.18 9.56 22.79
N VAL A 350 -16.35 8.77 21.73
CA VAL A 350 -17.09 7.49 21.71
C VAL A 350 -16.29 6.45 20.95
N SER A 351 -16.41 5.19 21.35
CA SER A 351 -15.78 4.09 20.63
C SER A 351 -16.43 3.91 19.25
N PHE A 352 -15.59 3.76 18.24
CA PHE A 352 -15.99 3.48 16.87
C PHE A 352 -15.30 2.20 16.39
N ASP A 353 -16.09 1.25 15.89
CA ASP A 353 -15.59 -0.04 15.43
C ASP A 353 -15.02 0.07 14.00
N LEU A 354 -13.70 0.02 13.88
CA LEU A 354 -12.97 0.06 12.61
C LEU A 354 -12.70 -1.33 12.03
N SER A 355 -13.14 -2.42 12.68
CA SER A 355 -12.78 -3.78 12.27
C SER A 355 -13.32 -4.17 10.89
N GLY A 356 -14.40 -3.52 10.42
CA GLY A 356 -14.93 -3.69 9.06
C GLY A 356 -14.11 -3.00 7.96
N VAL A 357 -13.26 -2.05 8.33
CA VAL A 357 -12.46 -1.24 7.40
C VAL A 357 -11.30 -2.06 6.86
N MET A 358 -11.11 -2.07 5.54
CA MET A 358 -9.93 -2.68 4.93
C MET A 358 -8.87 -1.61 4.69
N PHE A 359 -7.80 -1.65 5.48
CA PHE A 359 -6.66 -0.76 5.28
C PHE A 359 -5.69 -1.31 4.24
N ILE A 360 -5.23 -0.45 3.34
CA ILE A 360 -4.14 -0.72 2.40
C ILE A 360 -3.11 0.39 2.56
N ILE A 361 -1.86 0.02 2.78
CA ILE A 361 -0.79 0.96 3.05
C ILE A 361 0.06 1.14 1.79
N THR A 362 0.52 2.35 1.52
CA THR A 362 1.53 2.59 0.48
C THR A 362 2.79 3.22 1.06
N ALA A 363 3.92 2.85 0.48
CA ALA A 363 5.22 3.46 0.74
C ALA A 363 6.02 3.54 -0.56
N ASN A 364 6.98 4.46 -0.64
CA ASN A 364 7.97 4.42 -1.73
C ASN A 364 9.10 3.46 -1.39
N ILE A 365 9.61 3.51 -0.16
CA ILE A 365 10.68 2.64 0.34
C ILE A 365 10.16 1.94 1.59
N ALA A 366 10.05 0.61 1.54
CA ALA A 366 9.55 -0.18 2.67
C ALA A 366 10.46 -0.08 3.92
N ASP A 367 11.78 0.06 3.72
CA ASP A 367 12.75 0.15 4.80
C ASP A 367 12.70 1.48 5.57
N ASN A 368 12.02 2.49 5.03
CA ASN A 368 11.78 3.76 5.72
C ASN A 368 10.54 3.72 6.64
N ILE A 369 9.75 2.63 6.57
CA ILE A 369 8.62 2.43 7.47
C ILE A 369 9.16 2.01 8.84
N ILE A 370 8.57 2.54 9.90
CA ILE A 370 8.90 2.23 11.29
C ILE A 370 8.69 0.73 11.55
N ASP A 371 9.66 0.06 12.18
CA ASP A 371 9.66 -1.40 12.37
C ASP A 371 8.38 -1.93 13.03
N VAL A 372 7.87 -1.24 14.08
CA VAL A 372 6.65 -1.65 14.80
C VAL A 372 5.42 -1.72 13.89
N LEU A 373 5.35 -0.82 12.91
CA LEU A 373 4.31 -0.83 11.88
C LEU A 373 4.61 -1.89 10.83
N ARG A 374 5.86 -1.95 10.34
CA ARG A 374 6.29 -2.86 9.28
C ARG A 374 6.08 -4.33 9.64
N ASP A 375 6.35 -4.73 10.88
CA ASP A 375 6.20 -6.11 11.36
C ASP A 375 4.76 -6.63 11.30
N ARG A 376 3.79 -5.73 11.21
CA ARG A 376 2.35 -6.04 11.11
C ARG A 376 1.83 -6.00 9.67
N MET A 377 2.71 -5.74 8.70
CA MET A 377 2.37 -5.58 7.30
C MET A 377 2.87 -6.74 6.44
N GLU A 378 2.09 -7.07 5.42
CA GLU A 378 2.54 -7.88 4.30
C GLU A 378 3.05 -6.97 3.18
N VAL A 379 4.37 -6.89 3.02
CA VAL A 379 4.99 -5.99 2.04
C VAL A 379 4.99 -6.63 0.65
N ILE A 380 4.25 -6.02 -0.27
CA ILE A 380 4.22 -6.36 -1.69
C ILE A 380 5.02 -5.32 -2.47
N GLN A 381 6.13 -5.77 -3.07
CA GLN A 381 7.07 -4.92 -3.80
C GLN A 381 6.61 -4.67 -5.24
N PHE A 382 6.45 -3.40 -5.60
CA PHE A 382 6.20 -2.90 -6.94
C PHE A 382 7.53 -2.55 -7.60
N SER A 383 7.89 -3.26 -8.66
CA SER A 383 9.00 -2.86 -9.53
C SER A 383 8.57 -1.74 -10.48
N GLY A 384 9.55 -1.06 -11.06
CA GLY A 384 9.31 -0.20 -12.23
C GLY A 384 8.79 -0.99 -13.43
N TYR A 385 8.33 -0.25 -14.43
CA TYR A 385 7.86 -0.77 -15.72
C TYR A 385 8.97 -0.73 -16.77
N THR A 386 9.02 -1.76 -17.60
CA THR A 386 9.79 -1.78 -18.85
C THR A 386 9.23 -0.78 -19.88
N GLU A 387 10.00 -0.44 -20.91
CA GLU A 387 9.51 0.45 -21.97
C GLU A 387 8.32 -0.16 -22.71
N GLU A 388 8.38 -1.46 -23.01
CA GLU A 388 7.28 -2.17 -23.66
C GLU A 388 6.00 -2.18 -22.78
N GLU A 389 6.14 -2.40 -21.47
CA GLU A 389 5.02 -2.27 -20.54
C GLU A 389 4.48 -0.84 -20.51
N LYS A 390 5.35 0.18 -20.46
CA LYS A 390 4.93 1.59 -20.47
C LYS A 390 4.18 1.97 -21.74
N VAL A 391 4.61 1.49 -22.92
CA VAL A 391 3.90 1.74 -24.18
C VAL A 391 2.50 1.13 -24.15
N LYS A 392 2.37 -0.11 -23.67
CA LYS A 392 1.07 -0.78 -23.52
C LYS A 392 0.18 -0.06 -22.51
N ILE A 393 0.72 0.32 -21.36
CA ILE A 393 0.00 1.10 -20.34
C ILE A 393 -0.45 2.45 -20.89
N ALA A 394 0.42 3.15 -21.61
CA ALA A 394 0.09 4.44 -22.21
C ALA A 394 -1.04 4.31 -23.22
N SER A 395 -0.96 3.33 -24.12
CA SER A 395 -1.94 3.09 -25.18
C SER A 395 -3.30 2.64 -24.64
N GLN A 396 -3.31 1.72 -23.67
CA GLN A 396 -4.54 1.13 -23.15
C GLN A 396 -5.23 1.99 -22.08
N PHE A 397 -4.46 2.76 -21.29
CA PHE A 397 -4.98 3.44 -20.10
C PHE A 397 -4.74 4.95 -20.11
N LEU A 398 -3.50 5.40 -20.30
CA LEU A 398 -3.17 6.82 -20.09
C LEU A 398 -3.74 7.71 -21.19
N ILE A 399 -3.56 7.33 -22.45
CA ILE A 399 -4.07 8.10 -23.59
C ILE A 399 -5.60 8.18 -23.56
N PRO A 400 -6.35 7.06 -23.44
CA PRO A 400 -7.81 7.14 -23.34
C PRO A 400 -8.29 8.01 -22.17
N ARG A 401 -7.63 7.91 -21.01
CA ARG A 401 -7.93 8.76 -19.85
C ARG A 401 -7.71 10.24 -20.15
N GLN A 402 -6.56 10.59 -20.72
CA GLN A 402 -6.21 11.98 -21.04
C GLN A 402 -7.07 12.58 -22.14
N ILE A 403 -7.50 11.78 -23.12
CA ILE A 403 -8.49 12.18 -24.14
C ILE A 403 -9.81 12.58 -23.47
N LYS A 404 -10.31 11.75 -22.54
CA LYS A 404 -11.56 12.02 -21.80
C LYS A 404 -11.43 13.26 -20.91
N GLU A 405 -10.34 13.38 -20.15
CA GLU A 405 -10.11 14.51 -19.23
C GLU A 405 -9.95 15.85 -19.96
N THR A 406 -9.37 15.85 -21.16
CA THR A 406 -9.15 17.07 -21.96
C THR A 406 -10.36 17.41 -22.84
N GLY A 407 -11.40 16.56 -22.88
CA GLY A 407 -12.57 16.77 -23.72
C GLY A 407 -12.32 16.52 -25.21
N LEU A 408 -11.33 15.70 -25.56
CA LEU A 408 -11.00 15.34 -26.94
C LEU A 408 -11.78 14.11 -27.45
N SER A 409 -12.85 13.70 -26.76
CA SER A 409 -13.57 12.44 -27.06
C SER A 409 -14.19 12.43 -28.47
N ASP A 410 -14.64 13.59 -28.95
CA ASP A 410 -15.22 13.73 -30.29
C ASP A 410 -14.15 13.79 -31.40
N TYR A 411 -12.89 14.04 -31.01
CA TYR A 411 -11.74 14.19 -31.90
C TYR A 411 -10.51 13.46 -31.32
N PRO A 412 -10.58 12.12 -31.14
CA PRO A 412 -9.56 11.39 -30.42
C PRO A 412 -8.24 11.43 -31.22
N PRO A 413 -7.14 11.94 -30.64
CA PRO A 413 -5.84 11.88 -31.27
C PRO A 413 -5.33 10.44 -31.31
N GLU A 414 -4.78 10.03 -32.46
CA GLU A 414 -4.11 8.75 -32.64
C GLU A 414 -2.61 8.90 -32.36
N PHE A 415 -2.13 8.25 -31.31
CA PHE A 415 -0.71 8.17 -31.01
C PHE A 415 -0.11 6.94 -31.68
N ALA A 416 0.91 7.15 -32.53
CA ALA A 416 1.71 6.06 -33.05
C ALA A 416 2.59 5.46 -31.93
N GLU A 417 2.85 4.16 -31.94
CA GLU A 417 3.68 3.52 -30.90
C GLU A 417 5.09 4.13 -30.86
N GLU A 418 5.67 4.46 -32.02
CA GLU A 418 6.98 5.10 -32.13
C GLU A 418 7.01 6.47 -31.44
N THR A 419 5.87 7.18 -31.45
CA THR A 419 5.74 8.45 -30.73
C THR A 419 5.71 8.25 -29.22
N ILE A 420 5.04 7.19 -28.74
CA ILE A 420 5.01 6.86 -27.31
C ILE A 420 6.42 6.47 -26.83
N TYR A 421 7.13 5.64 -27.61
CA TYR A 421 8.54 5.33 -27.36
C TYR A 421 9.38 6.60 -27.27
N ARG A 422 9.24 7.52 -28.22
CA ARG A 422 9.98 8.79 -28.20
C ARG A 422 9.67 9.63 -26.96
N ILE A 423 8.41 9.70 -26.51
CA ILE A 423 8.05 10.40 -25.27
C ILE A 423 8.73 9.74 -24.06
N ILE A 424 8.61 8.41 -23.95
CA ILE A 424 9.25 7.65 -22.87
C ILE A 424 10.75 7.92 -22.85
N GLN A 425 11.39 7.89 -24.01
CA GLN A 425 12.83 7.93 -24.11
C GLN A 425 13.42 9.35 -23.99
N GLU A 426 12.84 10.33 -24.65
CA GLU A 426 13.43 11.66 -24.78
C GLU A 426 12.88 12.69 -23.77
N TYR A 427 11.72 12.41 -23.17
CA TYR A 427 11.00 13.36 -22.32
C TYR A 427 10.68 12.85 -20.92
N THR A 428 10.95 11.56 -20.62
CA THR A 428 10.77 11.00 -19.27
C THR A 428 12.03 10.32 -18.77
N ARG A 429 12.22 10.32 -17.43
CA ARG A 429 13.25 9.52 -16.75
C ARG A 429 12.72 9.11 -15.38
N GLU A 430 12.04 7.97 -15.34
CA GLU A 430 11.35 7.44 -14.15
C GLU A 430 11.17 5.92 -14.22
N ALA A 431 11.02 5.26 -13.08
CA ALA A 431 10.64 3.84 -13.02
C ALA A 431 9.13 3.63 -13.28
N GLY A 432 8.30 4.59 -12.85
CA GLY A 432 6.85 4.58 -13.04
C GLY A 432 6.41 5.23 -14.36
N ILE A 433 5.17 5.72 -14.36
CA ILE A 433 4.49 6.34 -15.53
C ILE A 433 3.95 7.75 -15.24
N ARG A 434 4.36 8.39 -14.13
CA ARG A 434 3.77 9.65 -13.68
C ARG A 434 4.15 10.82 -14.57
N ASN A 435 5.43 10.92 -14.95
CA ASN A 435 5.90 11.92 -15.91
C ASN A 435 5.43 11.57 -17.33
N LEU A 436 5.39 10.29 -17.71
CA LEU A 436 4.80 9.85 -18.98
C LEU A 436 3.37 10.36 -19.14
N GLU A 437 2.52 10.17 -18.13
CA GLU A 437 1.16 10.71 -18.13
C GLU A 437 1.14 12.23 -18.26
N ARG A 438 2.02 12.95 -17.53
CA ARG A 438 2.09 14.42 -17.60
C ARG A 438 2.45 14.93 -18.99
N GLU A 439 3.39 14.28 -19.68
CA GLU A 439 3.81 14.63 -21.02
C GLU A 439 2.70 14.32 -22.04
N ILE A 440 2.05 13.15 -21.95
CA ILE A 440 0.87 12.82 -22.78
C ILE A 440 -0.24 13.85 -22.56
N ALA A 441 -0.55 14.21 -21.31
CA ALA A 441 -1.53 15.23 -20.97
C ALA A 441 -1.16 16.60 -21.56
N SER A 442 0.13 16.95 -21.59
CA SER A 442 0.65 18.17 -22.21
C SER A 442 0.38 18.19 -23.72
N VAL A 443 0.65 17.07 -24.40
CA VAL A 443 0.33 16.89 -25.82
C VAL A 443 -1.16 17.04 -26.07
N CYS A 444 -2.02 16.34 -25.31
CA CYS A 444 -3.48 16.45 -25.43
C CYS A 444 -3.97 17.90 -25.22
N ARG A 445 -3.48 18.61 -24.20
CA ARG A 445 -3.86 20.03 -23.97
C ARG A 445 -3.45 20.94 -25.13
N LYS A 446 -2.29 20.70 -25.76
CA LYS A 446 -1.84 21.48 -26.91
C LYS A 446 -2.69 21.20 -28.15
N ILE A 447 -3.08 19.95 -28.38
CA ILE A 447 -4.03 19.58 -29.42
C ILE A 447 -5.39 20.26 -29.21
N ALA A 448 -5.92 20.21 -27.98
CA ALA A 448 -7.19 20.87 -27.65
C ALA A 448 -7.13 22.39 -27.87
N LYS A 449 -6.02 23.04 -27.48
CA LYS A 449 -5.79 24.46 -27.78
C LYS A 449 -5.80 24.73 -29.28
N ASP A 450 -5.08 23.95 -30.07
CA ASP A 450 -5.00 24.14 -31.52
C ASP A 450 -6.35 23.93 -32.21
N LEU A 451 -7.18 23.00 -31.71
CA LEU A 451 -8.56 22.78 -32.20
C LEU A 451 -9.46 23.99 -31.95
N VAL A 452 -9.45 24.53 -30.73
CA VAL A 452 -10.24 25.71 -30.36
C VAL A 452 -9.81 26.95 -31.15
N GLN A 453 -8.52 27.08 -31.47
CA GLN A 453 -8.00 28.25 -32.19
C GLN A 453 -8.26 28.20 -33.70
N ASN A 454 -8.28 27.02 -34.32
CA ASN A 454 -8.30 26.90 -35.77
C ASN A 454 -9.68 26.61 -36.37
N ASP A 455 -10.73 26.43 -35.57
CA ASP A 455 -12.12 26.12 -35.97
C ASP A 455 -12.26 24.94 -36.97
N LYS A 456 -11.20 24.15 -37.14
CA LYS A 456 -11.10 23.05 -38.10
C LYS A 456 -11.58 21.76 -37.45
N HIS A 457 -12.85 21.43 -37.69
CA HIS A 457 -13.53 20.25 -37.16
C HIS A 457 -13.43 19.02 -38.08
N SER A 458 -12.32 18.83 -38.79
CA SER A 458 -12.25 17.78 -39.81
C SER A 458 -10.87 17.15 -39.94
N GLY A 459 -10.66 16.06 -39.20
CA GLY A 459 -9.57 15.10 -39.44
C GLY A 459 -9.18 14.34 -38.17
N SER A 460 -8.87 13.05 -38.31
CA SER A 460 -8.17 12.26 -37.29
C SER A 460 -6.81 12.91 -37.01
N ILE A 461 -6.58 13.36 -35.79
CA ILE A 461 -5.31 14.03 -35.42
C ILE A 461 -4.29 12.94 -35.13
N ARG A 462 -3.37 12.70 -36.06
CA ARG A 462 -2.28 11.76 -35.84
C ARG A 462 -1.10 12.45 -35.17
N VAL A 463 -0.72 11.97 -33.99
CA VAL A 463 0.44 12.47 -33.26
C VAL A 463 1.67 11.75 -33.79
N THR A 464 2.53 12.49 -34.48
CA THR A 464 3.80 12.00 -35.03
C THR A 464 4.97 12.47 -34.17
N PRO A 465 6.16 11.85 -34.30
CA PRO A 465 7.36 12.30 -33.59
C PRO A 465 7.70 13.79 -33.77
N ASP A 466 7.51 14.34 -34.98
CA ASP A 466 7.76 15.76 -35.27
C ASP A 466 6.75 16.68 -34.57
N LEU A 467 5.48 16.25 -34.51
CA LEU A 467 4.44 16.99 -33.80
C LEU A 467 4.70 16.98 -32.29
N THR A 468 5.22 15.87 -31.76
CA THR A 468 5.65 15.77 -30.37
C THR A 468 6.77 16.75 -30.06
N GLU A 469 7.77 16.91 -30.93
CA GLU A 469 8.84 17.89 -30.72
C GLU A 469 8.33 19.33 -30.79
N LYS A 470 7.41 19.64 -31.72
CA LYS A 470 6.71 20.93 -31.77
C LYS A 470 5.96 21.22 -30.45
N PHE A 471 5.36 20.19 -29.86
CA PHE A 471 4.56 20.33 -28.64
C PHE A 471 5.36 20.24 -27.35
N LEU A 472 6.36 19.39 -27.21
CA LEU A 472 7.10 19.23 -25.97
C LEU A 472 8.41 20.03 -25.95
N GLY A 473 8.81 20.59 -27.11
CA GLY A 473 10.09 21.26 -27.30
C GLY A 473 11.21 20.26 -27.59
N SER A 474 12.46 20.73 -27.51
CA SER A 474 13.64 19.88 -27.68
C SER A 474 13.67 18.74 -26.67
N ARG A 475 14.23 17.59 -27.07
CA ARG A 475 14.47 16.44 -26.17
C ARG A 475 15.16 16.87 -24.87
N LYS A 476 14.67 16.34 -23.75
CA LYS A 476 15.15 16.66 -22.39
C LYS A 476 16.24 15.69 -21.94
N TYR A 477 16.15 14.45 -22.39
CA TYR A 477 17.05 13.37 -22.00
C TYR A 477 17.77 12.79 -23.21
N TYR A 478 18.98 12.33 -22.96
CA TYR A 478 19.83 11.59 -23.88
C TYR A 478 20.14 10.27 -23.18
N PHE A 479 19.96 9.15 -23.87
CA PHE A 479 20.52 7.89 -23.39
C PHE A 479 21.95 7.76 -23.86
N GLU A 480 22.81 7.30 -22.95
CA GLU A 480 24.13 6.84 -23.32
C GLU A 480 23.97 5.54 -24.13
N VAL A 481 24.46 5.57 -25.36
CA VAL A 481 24.55 4.38 -26.22
C VAL A 481 25.92 3.76 -25.95
N ALA A 482 26.03 2.43 -26.05
CA ALA A 482 27.32 1.79 -26.05
C ALA A 482 28.26 2.42 -27.10
N GLU A 483 29.55 2.53 -26.78
CA GLU A 483 30.55 3.15 -27.65
C GLU A 483 30.50 2.57 -29.08
N GLU A 484 30.82 3.38 -30.08
CA GLU A 484 30.78 2.93 -31.48
C GLU A 484 31.89 1.94 -31.81
N LYS A 485 33.00 1.97 -31.06
CA LYS A 485 34.21 1.16 -31.29
C LYS A 485 34.84 0.71 -29.96
N ASP A 486 35.57 -0.41 -30.02
CA ASP A 486 36.38 -0.89 -28.91
C ASP A 486 37.53 0.09 -28.63
N MET A 487 37.76 0.40 -27.35
CA MET A 487 38.73 1.42 -26.95
C MET A 487 39.62 0.93 -25.81
N ILE A 488 40.86 1.43 -25.78
CA ILE A 488 41.82 1.15 -24.72
C ILE A 488 41.53 2.07 -23.54
N GLY A 489 41.44 1.48 -22.35
CA GLY A 489 41.22 2.21 -21.11
C GLY A 489 39.77 2.65 -20.88
N ILE A 490 38.82 2.21 -21.69
CA ILE A 490 37.41 2.57 -21.55
C ILE A 490 36.58 1.29 -21.43
N THR A 491 35.81 1.13 -20.35
CA THR A 491 34.99 -0.07 -20.13
C THR A 491 33.58 0.28 -19.70
N THR A 492 32.60 -0.46 -20.20
CA THR A 492 31.19 -0.27 -19.87
C THR A 492 30.81 -1.04 -18.60
N GLY A 493 30.15 -0.37 -17.67
CA GLY A 493 29.59 -0.94 -16.46
C GLY A 493 28.08 -0.73 -16.38
N LEU A 494 27.42 -1.51 -15.52
CA LEU A 494 25.99 -1.34 -15.23
C LEU A 494 25.79 -0.84 -13.80
N VAL A 495 24.98 0.20 -13.66
CA VAL A 495 24.61 0.78 -12.39
C VAL A 495 23.11 0.67 -12.16
N TRP A 496 22.73 0.60 -10.89
CA TRP A 496 21.34 0.64 -10.47
C TRP A 496 21.08 1.95 -9.74
N THR A 497 19.94 2.57 -10.03
CA THR A 497 19.41 3.70 -9.28
C THR A 497 17.94 3.48 -8.96
N GLU A 498 17.39 4.31 -8.06
CA GLU A 498 15.97 4.33 -7.71
C GLU A 498 15.03 4.58 -8.91
N ILE A 499 15.57 5.18 -9.98
CA ILE A 499 14.86 5.55 -11.20
C ILE A 499 14.92 4.40 -12.23
N GLY A 500 15.79 3.42 -12.02
CA GLY A 500 16.06 2.29 -12.91
C GLY A 500 17.56 2.06 -13.12
N GLY A 501 17.88 1.15 -14.03
CA GLY A 501 19.26 0.83 -14.39
C GLY A 501 19.78 1.74 -15.50
N ASP A 502 21.08 1.98 -15.50
CA ASP A 502 21.78 2.69 -16.56
C ASP A 502 23.15 2.08 -16.85
N ILE A 503 23.73 2.46 -17.99
CA ILE A 503 25.13 2.15 -18.30
C ILE A 503 26.03 3.28 -17.77
N ILE A 504 27.28 2.95 -17.49
CA ILE A 504 28.35 3.93 -17.27
C ILE A 504 29.57 3.54 -18.10
N SER A 505 30.22 4.54 -18.70
CA SER A 505 31.56 4.36 -19.28
C SER A 505 32.61 4.77 -18.24
N VAL A 506 33.54 3.87 -17.91
CA VAL A 506 34.67 4.18 -17.03
C VAL A 506 35.91 4.35 -17.88
N GLU A 507 36.51 5.54 -17.83
CA GLU A 507 37.71 5.90 -18.57
C GLU A 507 38.92 5.94 -17.64
N ALA A 508 40.04 5.35 -18.06
CA ALA A 508 41.29 5.34 -17.35
C ALA A 508 42.42 5.87 -18.24
N VAL A 509 43.22 6.80 -17.72
CA VAL A 509 44.37 7.37 -18.41
C VAL A 509 45.59 7.36 -17.48
N LYS A 510 46.77 7.13 -18.05
CA LYS A 510 48.07 7.23 -17.35
C LYS A 510 48.83 8.43 -17.88
N MET A 511 49.41 9.23 -16.99
CA MET A 511 50.25 10.39 -17.33
C MET A 511 51.48 10.47 -16.42
N GLN A 512 52.50 11.25 -16.79
CA GLN A 512 53.67 11.44 -15.95
C GLN A 512 53.28 12.21 -14.67
N GLY A 513 53.75 11.76 -13.50
CA GLY A 513 53.20 12.26 -12.24
C GLY A 513 53.93 11.83 -10.97
N LYS A 514 53.26 12.01 -9.81
CA LYS A 514 53.78 11.76 -8.46
C LYS A 514 53.05 10.60 -7.75
N GLN A 515 52.64 9.57 -8.48
CA GLN A 515 51.97 8.37 -7.95
C GLN A 515 50.59 8.65 -7.32
N LYS A 516 49.80 9.52 -7.94
CA LYS A 516 48.45 9.87 -7.50
C LYS A 516 47.38 9.11 -8.28
N LEU A 517 46.34 8.68 -7.56
CA LEU A 517 45.07 8.27 -8.14
C LEU A 517 44.14 9.49 -8.15
N ILE A 518 43.80 9.96 -9.34
CA ILE A 518 42.88 11.08 -9.56
C ILE A 518 41.52 10.50 -9.95
N LEU A 519 40.47 10.93 -9.27
CA LEU A 519 39.10 10.46 -9.49
C LEU A 519 38.20 11.66 -9.82
N THR A 520 37.56 11.64 -11.00
CA THR A 520 36.62 12.70 -11.42
C THR A 520 35.29 12.12 -11.90
N GLY A 521 34.23 12.93 -11.87
CA GLY A 521 32.88 12.49 -12.28
C GLY A 521 31.81 12.50 -11.19
N SER A 522 32.01 13.29 -10.13
CA SER A 522 31.11 13.38 -8.96
C SER A 522 30.89 12.04 -8.26
N LEU A 523 31.97 11.28 -8.05
CA LEU A 523 31.93 9.99 -7.37
C LEU A 523 31.68 10.16 -5.87
N GLY A 524 30.78 9.32 -5.33
CA GLY A 524 30.55 9.16 -3.89
C GLY A 524 31.68 8.41 -3.18
N ASP A 525 31.61 8.30 -1.86
CA ASP A 525 32.70 7.76 -1.05
C ASP A 525 32.91 6.26 -1.27
N VAL A 526 31.83 5.48 -1.42
CA VAL A 526 31.92 4.03 -1.67
C VAL A 526 32.58 3.74 -3.01
N MET A 527 32.28 4.55 -4.03
CA MET A 527 32.89 4.39 -5.35
C MET A 527 34.37 4.81 -5.37
N ARG A 528 34.77 5.78 -4.55
CA ARG A 528 36.20 6.13 -4.37
C ARG A 528 36.98 5.00 -3.71
N GLU A 529 36.42 4.38 -2.67
CA GLU A 529 37.01 3.20 -2.02
C GLU A 529 37.12 2.03 -3.00
N SER A 530 36.09 1.81 -3.82
CA SER A 530 36.09 0.77 -4.87
C SER A 530 37.19 1.00 -5.90
N ALA A 531 37.43 2.24 -6.32
CA ALA A 531 38.51 2.58 -7.24
C ALA A 531 39.89 2.33 -6.62
N GLN A 532 40.06 2.62 -5.32
CA GLN A 532 41.30 2.32 -4.59
C GLN A 532 41.53 0.81 -4.45
N ALA A 533 40.48 0.03 -4.18
CA ALA A 533 40.56 -1.42 -4.10
C ALA A 533 40.94 -2.03 -5.45
N ALA A 534 40.34 -1.56 -6.54
CA ALA A 534 40.67 -1.97 -7.91
C ALA A 534 42.15 -1.68 -8.25
N LEU A 535 42.62 -0.45 -7.99
CA LEU A 535 44.02 -0.11 -8.23
C LEU A 535 44.98 -0.96 -7.37
N SER A 536 44.64 -1.18 -6.09
CA SER A 536 45.42 -2.02 -5.19
C SER A 536 45.55 -3.45 -5.70
N TYR A 537 44.45 -4.04 -6.15
CA TYR A 537 44.42 -5.39 -6.70
C TYR A 537 45.25 -5.50 -7.99
N VAL A 538 45.09 -4.57 -8.93
CA VAL A 538 45.85 -4.57 -10.19
C VAL A 538 47.35 -4.41 -9.91
N ARG A 539 47.72 -3.57 -8.93
CA ARG A 539 49.12 -3.39 -8.51
C ARG A 539 49.71 -4.65 -7.88
N SER A 540 49.00 -5.30 -6.95
CA SER A 540 49.52 -6.49 -6.27
C SER A 540 49.63 -7.71 -7.19
N ASN A 541 48.94 -7.71 -8.34
CA ASN A 541 48.87 -8.82 -9.28
C ASN A 541 49.41 -8.46 -10.68
N ALA A 542 50.20 -7.39 -10.81
CA ALA A 542 50.68 -6.89 -12.10
C ALA A 542 51.37 -7.98 -12.95
N GLY A 543 52.17 -8.84 -12.32
CA GLY A 543 52.86 -9.94 -12.99
C GLY A 543 51.91 -10.99 -13.61
N ILE A 544 50.74 -11.23 -13.02
CA ILE A 544 49.75 -12.19 -13.54
C ILE A 544 49.16 -11.68 -14.86
N PHE A 545 48.98 -10.37 -14.99
CA PHE A 545 48.38 -9.73 -16.16
C PHE A 545 49.42 -9.27 -17.21
N GLY A 546 50.71 -9.57 -17.02
CA GLY A 546 51.78 -9.14 -17.93
C GLY A 546 52.06 -7.63 -17.89
N ILE A 547 51.74 -6.96 -16.77
CA ILE A 547 51.95 -5.52 -16.57
C ILE A 547 53.28 -5.30 -15.84
N GLN A 548 54.00 -4.23 -16.18
CA GLN A 548 55.21 -3.84 -15.45
C GLN A 548 54.89 -3.50 -13.99
N GLU A 549 55.56 -4.14 -13.03
CA GLU A 549 55.29 -3.95 -11.59
C GLU A 549 55.46 -2.50 -11.12
N ASN A 550 56.35 -1.74 -11.77
CA ASN A 550 56.61 -0.33 -11.49
C ASN A 550 55.78 0.64 -12.35
N PHE A 551 54.68 0.21 -12.98
CA PHE A 551 53.89 1.08 -13.86
C PHE A 551 53.38 2.36 -13.19
N PHE A 552 53.20 2.30 -11.86
CA PHE A 552 52.72 3.41 -11.04
C PHE A 552 53.86 4.35 -10.59
N GLU A 553 55.12 3.93 -10.68
CA GLU A 553 56.25 4.77 -10.33
C GLU A 553 56.45 5.87 -11.39
N GLY A 554 56.50 7.12 -10.95
CA GLY A 554 56.66 8.29 -11.83
C GLY A 554 55.45 8.62 -12.70
N HIS A 555 54.31 7.97 -12.46
CA HIS A 555 53.07 8.17 -13.20
C HIS A 555 51.89 8.44 -12.25
N ASP A 556 50.95 9.26 -12.71
CA ASP A 556 49.63 9.39 -12.10
C ASP A 556 48.62 8.60 -12.94
N VAL A 557 47.62 8.03 -12.27
CA VAL A 557 46.49 7.36 -12.91
C VAL A 557 45.24 8.19 -12.66
N HIS A 558 44.52 8.51 -13.73
CA HIS A 558 43.28 9.25 -13.67
C HIS A 558 42.14 8.36 -14.14
N ILE A 559 41.17 8.12 -13.26
CA ILE A 559 39.90 7.48 -13.59
C ILE A 559 38.81 8.55 -13.68
N HIS A 560 38.19 8.64 -14.85
CA HIS A 560 37.04 9.49 -15.10
C HIS A 560 35.80 8.64 -15.32
N VAL A 561 34.71 9.00 -14.64
CA VAL A 561 33.38 8.44 -14.92
C VAL A 561 32.49 9.60 -15.35
N PRO A 562 32.21 9.78 -16.66
CA PRO A 562 31.50 10.94 -17.21
C PRO A 562 30.22 11.26 -16.44
N ALA A 563 30.01 12.53 -16.12
CA ALA A 563 28.92 13.01 -15.28
C ALA A 563 27.56 12.89 -15.98
N GLY A 564 26.97 11.69 -15.99
CA GLY A 564 25.52 11.54 -16.13
C GLY A 564 24.81 12.11 -14.89
N ALA A 565 23.55 12.53 -15.05
CA ALA A 565 22.65 12.97 -13.97
C ALA A 565 22.20 11.81 -13.04
N ILE A 566 23.12 10.91 -12.72
CA ILE A 566 22.93 9.65 -12.02
C ILE A 566 23.72 9.72 -10.72
N PRO A 567 23.13 9.44 -9.55
CA PRO A 567 23.89 9.21 -8.33
C PRO A 567 24.82 8.01 -8.53
N LYS A 568 26.14 8.21 -8.42
CA LYS A 568 27.18 7.18 -8.64
C LYS A 568 27.84 6.79 -7.33
N ASP A 569 27.05 6.21 -6.44
CA ASP A 569 27.55 5.74 -5.15
C ASP A 569 27.10 4.29 -4.95
N GLY A 570 28.07 3.37 -5.02
CA GLY A 570 27.82 1.93 -4.92
C GLY A 570 29.05 1.11 -5.33
N PRO A 571 29.27 -0.07 -4.72
CA PRO A 571 30.48 -0.85 -4.95
C PRO A 571 30.46 -1.65 -6.27
N SER A 572 29.32 -1.67 -6.98
CA SER A 572 29.10 -2.52 -8.15
C SER A 572 29.93 -2.19 -9.39
N ALA A 573 30.65 -1.06 -9.37
CA ALA A 573 31.54 -0.64 -10.46
C ALA A 573 33.01 -1.04 -10.22
N GLY A 574 33.35 -1.69 -9.10
CA GLY A 574 34.73 -2.06 -8.77
C GLY A 574 35.38 -2.92 -9.85
N ALA A 575 34.67 -3.92 -10.37
CA ALA A 575 35.16 -4.75 -11.46
C ALA A 575 35.31 -3.97 -12.78
N THR A 576 34.37 -3.05 -13.10
CA THR A 576 34.45 -2.18 -14.28
C THR A 576 35.69 -1.29 -14.25
N ILE A 577 36.00 -0.71 -13.08
CA ILE A 577 37.18 0.13 -12.89
C ILE A 577 38.46 -0.70 -13.06
N ALA A 578 38.51 -1.90 -12.48
CA ALA A 578 39.65 -2.79 -12.67
C ALA A 578 39.86 -3.15 -14.14
N MET A 579 38.78 -3.41 -14.89
CA MET A 579 38.87 -3.71 -16.31
C MET A 579 39.36 -2.54 -17.16
N ALA A 580 38.93 -1.30 -16.85
CA ALA A 580 39.45 -0.11 -17.52
C ALA A 580 40.95 0.08 -17.25
N LEU A 581 41.41 -0.16 -16.02
CA LEU A 581 42.83 -0.14 -15.67
C LEU A 581 43.62 -1.24 -16.39
N LEU A 582 43.10 -2.47 -16.42
CA LEU A 582 43.76 -3.58 -17.12
C LEU A 582 43.82 -3.33 -18.62
N SER A 583 42.76 -2.81 -19.23
CA SER A 583 42.76 -2.40 -20.65
C SER A 583 43.85 -1.37 -20.94
N LEU A 584 43.93 -0.31 -20.12
CA LEU A 584 44.94 0.74 -20.27
C LEU A 584 46.37 0.19 -20.13
N LEU A 585 46.62 -0.65 -19.13
CA LEU A 585 47.96 -1.09 -18.77
C LEU A 585 48.49 -2.24 -19.63
N THR A 586 47.59 -3.08 -20.17
CA THR A 586 47.94 -4.15 -21.11
C THR A 586 47.94 -3.69 -22.56
N GLY A 587 47.31 -2.53 -22.85
CA GLY A 587 47.11 -2.04 -24.21
C GLY A 587 46.06 -2.82 -25.01
N ARG A 588 45.29 -3.70 -24.33
CA ARG A 588 44.22 -4.49 -24.94
C ARG A 588 42.90 -3.69 -24.93
N PRO A 589 42.27 -3.44 -26.08
CA PRO A 589 41.02 -2.69 -26.12
C PRO A 589 39.89 -3.48 -25.45
N ALA A 590 39.05 -2.81 -24.68
CA ALA A 590 37.86 -3.42 -24.10
C ALA A 590 36.72 -3.43 -25.12
N LYS A 591 35.97 -4.54 -25.17
CA LYS A 591 34.84 -4.74 -26.08
C LYS A 591 33.68 -3.82 -25.69
N ARG A 592 33.18 -3.05 -26.65
CA ARG A 592 32.10 -2.07 -26.44
C ARG A 592 30.74 -2.70 -26.13
N ASP A 593 30.52 -3.94 -26.56
CA ASP A 593 29.24 -4.65 -26.43
C ASP A 593 29.19 -5.58 -25.21
N VAL A 594 30.19 -5.48 -24.32
CA VAL A 594 30.30 -6.23 -23.08
C VAL A 594 30.24 -5.27 -21.90
N ALA A 595 29.32 -5.50 -20.96
CA ALA A 595 29.32 -4.81 -19.68
C ALA A 595 29.52 -5.76 -18.49
N ILE A 596 30.11 -5.22 -17.43
CA ILE A 596 30.32 -5.93 -16.17
C ILE A 596 29.70 -5.15 -15.00
N SER A 597 29.08 -5.87 -14.06
CA SER A 597 28.62 -5.31 -12.79
C SER A 597 28.95 -6.28 -11.67
N ALA A 598 29.92 -5.93 -10.84
CA ALA A 598 30.36 -6.73 -9.70
C ALA A 598 31.15 -5.87 -8.71
N GLU A 599 31.02 -6.16 -7.43
CA GLU A 599 31.90 -5.61 -6.41
C GLU A 599 33.22 -6.41 -6.38
N LEU A 600 34.35 -5.69 -6.46
CA LEU A 600 35.67 -6.29 -6.50
C LEU A 600 36.33 -6.22 -5.13
N THR A 601 36.79 -7.38 -4.63
CA THR A 601 37.59 -7.45 -3.40
C THR A 601 39.09 -7.32 -3.69
N LEU A 602 39.87 -6.97 -2.67
CA LEU A 602 41.35 -7.01 -2.72
C LEU A 602 41.92 -8.40 -3.05
N SER A 603 41.12 -9.45 -2.90
CA SER A 603 41.50 -10.84 -3.22
C SER A 603 41.18 -11.26 -4.67
N GLY A 604 40.60 -10.38 -5.50
CA GLY A 604 40.20 -10.69 -6.87
C GLY A 604 38.83 -11.34 -7.03
N ARG A 605 38.14 -11.65 -5.92
CA ARG A 605 36.77 -12.19 -5.93
C ARG A 605 35.76 -11.11 -6.32
N LEU A 606 34.75 -11.54 -7.10
CA LEU A 606 33.58 -10.78 -7.50
C LEU A 606 32.40 -11.10 -6.59
N LEU A 607 31.89 -10.10 -5.88
CA LEU A 607 30.76 -10.22 -4.96
C LEU A 607 29.44 -9.84 -5.63
N PRO A 608 28.31 -10.47 -5.24
CA PRO A 608 26.99 -10.23 -5.84
C PRO A 608 26.53 -8.79 -5.65
N VAL A 609 25.81 -8.29 -6.64
CA VAL A 609 25.28 -6.92 -6.68
C VAL A 609 23.77 -6.92 -6.83
N GLY A 610 23.07 -5.92 -6.27
CA GLY A 610 21.62 -5.80 -6.42
C GLY A 610 21.17 -5.16 -7.74
N GLY A 611 19.85 -5.14 -7.96
CA GLY A 611 19.21 -4.44 -9.07
C GLY A 611 19.43 -5.12 -10.43
N ILE A 612 19.53 -6.45 -10.46
CA ILE A 612 19.88 -7.20 -11.67
C ILE A 612 18.86 -6.99 -12.78
N LYS A 613 17.56 -7.01 -12.47
CA LYS A 613 16.49 -6.77 -13.47
C LYS A 613 16.69 -5.44 -14.20
N GLU A 614 16.86 -4.37 -13.44
CA GLU A 614 17.05 -3.02 -13.98
C GLU A 614 18.36 -2.88 -14.76
N LYS A 615 19.46 -3.50 -14.29
CA LYS A 615 20.75 -3.50 -14.98
C LYS A 615 20.70 -4.24 -16.32
N ILE A 616 20.02 -5.39 -16.39
CA ILE A 616 19.83 -6.15 -17.63
C ILE A 616 18.99 -5.35 -18.62
N LEU A 617 17.92 -4.69 -18.17
CA LEU A 617 17.11 -3.80 -19.01
C LEU A 617 17.93 -2.63 -19.56
N ALA A 618 18.81 -2.03 -18.73
CA ALA A 618 19.72 -0.98 -19.16
C ALA A 618 20.70 -1.47 -20.24
N ALA A 619 21.26 -2.66 -20.05
CA ALA A 619 22.17 -3.26 -21.02
C ALA A 619 21.50 -3.50 -22.38
N ARG A 620 20.26 -4.02 -22.37
CA ARG A 620 19.47 -4.24 -23.59
C ARG A 620 19.20 -2.94 -24.32
N ARG A 621 18.78 -1.90 -23.58
CA ARG A 621 18.50 -0.56 -24.12
C ARG A 621 19.75 0.07 -24.73
N ALA A 622 20.91 -0.12 -24.12
CA ALA A 622 22.20 0.36 -24.63
C ALA A 622 22.72 -0.42 -25.85
N GLY A 623 22.05 -1.51 -26.25
CA GLY A 623 22.47 -2.36 -27.37
C GLY A 623 23.66 -3.26 -27.04
N LEU A 624 23.90 -3.54 -25.76
CA LEU A 624 24.94 -4.48 -25.35
C LEU A 624 24.54 -5.90 -25.70
N LYS A 625 25.52 -6.74 -26.04
CA LYS A 625 25.30 -8.15 -26.39
C LYS A 625 25.64 -9.10 -25.26
N THR A 626 26.58 -8.71 -24.40
CA THR A 626 27.06 -9.56 -23.31
C THR A 626 27.04 -8.81 -21.99
N VAL A 627 26.55 -9.47 -20.94
CA VAL A 627 26.61 -8.95 -19.56
C VAL A 627 27.26 -9.99 -18.67
N ILE A 628 28.24 -9.55 -17.87
CA ILE A 628 28.98 -10.38 -16.93
C ILE A 628 28.54 -10.05 -15.51
N LEU A 629 28.11 -11.07 -14.77
CA LEU A 629 27.63 -10.98 -13.38
C LEU A 629 28.29 -12.04 -12.49
N PRO A 630 28.33 -11.83 -11.16
CA PRO A 630 28.71 -12.87 -10.19
C PRO A 630 27.78 -14.08 -10.23
N SER A 631 28.31 -15.29 -10.03
CA SER A 631 27.52 -16.54 -10.08
C SER A 631 26.37 -16.57 -9.07
N LYS A 632 26.55 -15.90 -7.93
CA LYS A 632 25.53 -15.77 -6.88
C LYS A 632 24.29 -14.96 -7.31
N ASN A 633 24.36 -14.15 -8.37
CA ASN A 633 23.21 -13.42 -8.90
C ASN A 633 22.32 -14.26 -9.82
N ARG A 634 22.65 -15.54 -10.09
CA ARG A 634 21.88 -16.40 -10.99
C ARG A 634 20.41 -16.57 -10.56
N GLY A 635 20.14 -16.67 -9.25
CA GLY A 635 18.77 -16.83 -8.74
C GLY A 635 17.87 -15.60 -9.00
N GLU A 636 18.43 -14.40 -9.13
CA GLU A 636 17.65 -13.19 -9.42
C GLU A 636 17.18 -13.16 -10.88
N LEU A 637 17.87 -13.86 -11.78
CA LEU A 637 17.55 -13.95 -13.21
C LEU A 637 16.32 -14.80 -13.50
N GLU A 638 16.00 -15.78 -12.65
CA GLU A 638 14.76 -16.59 -12.77
C GLU A 638 13.50 -15.72 -12.67
N ASN A 639 13.61 -14.54 -12.05
CA ASN A 639 12.52 -13.59 -11.91
C ASN A 639 12.38 -12.62 -13.09
N ILE A 640 13.27 -12.69 -14.08
CA ILE A 640 13.28 -11.80 -15.25
C ILE A 640 12.62 -12.54 -16.43
N PRO A 641 11.56 -11.98 -17.02
CA PRO A 641 10.90 -12.53 -18.21
C PRO A 641 11.88 -12.99 -19.32
N GLU A 642 11.62 -14.15 -19.92
CA GLU A 642 12.52 -14.77 -20.91
C GLU A 642 12.74 -13.89 -22.16
N ASP A 643 11.75 -13.09 -22.54
CA ASP A 643 11.83 -12.13 -23.65
C ASP A 643 12.92 -11.06 -23.45
N ILE A 644 13.19 -10.67 -22.20
CA ILE A 644 14.27 -9.72 -21.87
C ILE A 644 15.65 -10.40 -22.00
N GLN A 645 15.73 -11.71 -21.79
CA GLN A 645 16.98 -12.46 -21.82
C GLN A 645 17.39 -12.90 -23.24
N LYS A 646 16.44 -12.97 -24.20
CA LYS A 646 16.70 -13.49 -25.56
C LYS A 646 17.75 -12.72 -26.35
N ASP A 647 17.87 -11.41 -26.12
CA ASP A 647 18.76 -10.53 -26.88
C ASP A 647 20.15 -10.35 -26.22
N LEU A 648 20.37 -10.95 -25.04
CA LEU A 648 21.56 -10.73 -24.21
C LEU A 648 22.20 -12.04 -23.77
N LYS A 649 23.50 -12.20 -24.02
CA LYS A 649 24.30 -13.30 -23.47
C LYS A 649 24.74 -12.95 -22.05
N ILE A 650 24.24 -13.68 -21.06
CA ILE A 650 24.63 -13.48 -19.66
C ILE A 650 25.68 -14.52 -19.28
N ILE A 651 26.83 -14.05 -18.80
CA ILE A 651 27.96 -14.89 -18.36
C ILE A 651 28.17 -14.69 -16.87
N PHE A 652 28.48 -15.78 -16.16
CA PHE A 652 28.66 -15.78 -14.72
C PHE A 652 30.09 -16.11 -14.34
N GLU A 653 30.77 -15.19 -13.66
CA GLU A 653 32.16 -15.37 -13.21
C GLU A 653 32.34 -14.84 -11.79
N ASP A 654 33.16 -15.51 -10.98
CA ASP A 654 33.39 -15.17 -9.57
C ASP A 654 34.77 -14.54 -9.32
N LYS A 655 35.60 -14.45 -10.35
CA LYS A 655 36.98 -13.98 -10.29
C LYS A 655 37.26 -13.03 -11.44
N ILE A 656 38.00 -11.96 -11.14
CA ILE A 656 38.32 -10.94 -12.15
C ILE A 656 39.24 -11.47 -13.24
N GLU A 657 40.10 -12.46 -12.95
CA GLU A 657 41.00 -13.09 -13.92
C GLU A 657 40.22 -13.75 -15.07
N ASP A 658 39.12 -14.44 -14.75
CA ASP A 658 38.28 -15.14 -15.73
C ASP A 658 37.50 -14.16 -16.61
N VAL A 659 37.24 -12.95 -16.09
CA VAL A 659 36.58 -11.86 -16.81
C VAL A 659 37.49 -11.21 -17.85
N VAL A 660 38.81 -11.19 -17.65
CA VAL A 660 39.74 -10.42 -18.48
C VAL A 660 39.63 -10.79 -19.96
N GLU A 661 39.61 -12.08 -20.27
CA GLU A 661 39.53 -12.59 -21.64
C GLU A 661 38.14 -12.40 -22.28
N LEU A 662 37.11 -12.26 -21.44
CA LEU A 662 35.75 -11.99 -21.90
C LEU A 662 35.59 -10.53 -22.31
N VAL A 663 36.22 -9.60 -21.58
CA VAL A 663 36.06 -8.15 -21.77
C VAL A 663 37.12 -7.55 -22.69
N LEU A 664 38.38 -7.99 -22.63
CA LEU A 664 39.49 -7.43 -23.42
C LEU A 664 39.77 -8.26 -24.67
N SER A 665 40.08 -7.59 -25.79
CA SER A 665 40.44 -8.22 -27.06
C SER A 665 41.95 -8.24 -27.32
#